data_AF-A0A2D5AD70-F1
#
_entry.id   AF-A0A2D5AD70-F1
#
_cell.length_a   1.000
_cell.length_b   1.000
_cell.length_c   1.000
_cell.angle_alpha   90.00
_cell.angle_beta   90.00
_cell.angle_gamma   90.00
#
_symmetry.space_group_name_H-M   'P 1'
#
loop_
_entity.id
_entity.type
_entity.pdbx_description
1 polymer ?
#
loop_
_entity_poly.entity_id
_entity_poly.type
_entity_poly.pdbx_seq_one_letter_code
_entity_poly.pdbx_strand_id
1 'polypeptide(L)'
;AGKAITVRSTDGPEKTTLDAANYDNSVVVFANGEGRASVLEGFELRNGTGNCDLFFCYGGGVFCNETSPTIRNCIIRDNETAFDGGGLYARRGSPLIEDCVFEGNVASWYRGGAMYVIDSPAIVIRRTEFRDNYGDDGGGGILAKETDLVLEDCSFIGNVTTGPGGGVSVESGTAIIRRCVFDSNVCGGRGGGFAFSGTTLELDTAEFAFNDAGGDGGGLDIRCTAASVEFADFIDNRAYGKGGGIHADQGDSLRIVGCRFERNTADVSDGGGLRTGGIPTEIRHCIFTDNAAEVGGGVYADQGTALVIVGSRFTRNIARNGVGGGLEADRLPVDIVNTGFFQNRCTDAGGGARIRGGDVVVANCVFAGNFAYWRGGALDVHEVDHRVVNCTIVDNESYETAGGICVNPAGLVANSIVRGNHAARWPDIANRNETWISDLRWANVSVWEGEVPGRFDGPAGIVDRRGPDRVGGTGDEDYRATGCLLGIDAGDATLVPADRADVDLDGDLTEAIPLDYFGLPRFVDDPSVPDGPELPGGAVDLGASEWNLRGVTCAQDLDCDGNGVADALDIAACDGDPGCLDCNGNGRPDRCDLIDRSGPFFPAVGYWRFEEDGTNLGFSDLQGDLQGDSGVVVDVGVDAVPGILGAVNRGSLEIGDTGFVRVRDPDQRFAMGRGSFTIEAWVRLDELGAMGDPGRRQYLVQRKPGDSGGSRMDYAFLVQGGNLPTGVDRRYGKPSGLSGREMVLQFGDGADTWCVTSYLEIEATGWHHVSAAIDARSATVRFGIDGRFETIEYEGSDVDRYASQGNLILGAHTNSSGQFNQRLRGAIDEVRIIRGVIPVDALLDVWPVGSSADCNGNGLPDDCDIRDGLLIDADGDGIPDDCVVAASCPADLDGDGVVGGGDLGQLFLDWGVDGPADLDGDGVVGGGDLGLLFLGWGDCPPGCDSDDCDDDDECTLEGCHPVTGACTHFRLPGCITDPCFGDPCDDGDDCTVDECDPITGGCTNLPIPGCSPDPCEGVRCDDGNPCTDDFCDPVTGDCRFELIEGCENAPCGDPAAGDCFEPSPVPSCDDLDCCDAVCDVDQFCCDVVWDLDCVELAENLCSGP
;
A
#
# COMPACT_ATOMS: atom_id res chain seq x y z
N ALA A 1 -49.57 -31.48 1.06
CA ALA A 1 -48.89 -30.44 1.84
C ALA A 1 -48.16 -31.15 2.94
N GLY A 2 -46.83 -31.07 2.92
CA GLY A 2 -45.97 -31.68 3.92
C GLY A 2 -46.19 -31.01 5.27
N LYS A 3 -45.79 -31.68 6.34
CA LYS A 3 -45.91 -31.12 7.70
C LYS A 3 -44.61 -30.43 8.06
N ALA A 4 -44.71 -29.21 8.59
CA ALA A 4 -43.61 -28.51 9.25
C ALA A 4 -43.28 -29.22 10.57
N ILE A 5 -42.36 -30.19 10.51
CA ILE A 5 -41.89 -30.97 11.65
C ILE A 5 -40.39 -30.74 11.76
N THR A 6 -39.95 -30.35 12.96
CA THR A 6 -38.54 -30.32 13.32
C THR A 6 -38.19 -31.60 14.07
N VAL A 7 -37.22 -32.34 13.53
CA VAL A 7 -36.58 -33.47 14.21
C VAL A 7 -35.18 -33.02 14.57
N ARG A 8 -34.90 -32.93 15.88
CA ARG A 8 -33.64 -32.41 16.42
C ARG A 8 -33.03 -33.36 17.43
N SER A 9 -31.72 -33.59 17.31
CA SER A 9 -30.90 -34.22 18.35
C SER A 9 -30.53 -33.21 19.44
N THR A 10 -30.63 -33.61 20.70
CA THR A 10 -30.19 -32.78 21.83
C THR A 10 -28.71 -32.91 22.15
N ASP A 11 -28.06 -33.98 21.69
CA ASP A 11 -26.67 -34.32 22.04
C ASP A 11 -25.68 -34.06 20.88
N GLY A 12 -26.17 -33.58 19.73
CA GLY A 12 -25.39 -33.31 18.53
C GLY A 12 -25.16 -34.52 17.63
N PRO A 13 -24.60 -34.30 16.43
CA PRO A 13 -24.47 -35.35 15.40
C PRO A 13 -23.46 -36.43 15.80
N GLU A 14 -22.40 -36.07 16.50
CA GLU A 14 -21.34 -37.01 16.97
C GLU A 14 -21.84 -38.07 17.98
N LYS A 15 -23.00 -37.86 18.59
CA LYS A 15 -23.55 -38.75 19.63
C LYS A 15 -24.87 -39.40 19.23
N THR A 16 -25.54 -38.90 18.20
CA THR A 16 -26.90 -39.32 17.86
C THR A 16 -26.97 -39.78 16.41
N THR A 17 -26.87 -41.09 16.24
CA THR A 17 -26.82 -41.74 14.92
C THR A 17 -28.19 -42.29 14.50
N LEU A 18 -28.58 -42.02 13.26
CA LEU A 18 -29.61 -42.70 12.50
C LEU A 18 -28.92 -43.66 11.51
N ASP A 19 -29.06 -44.96 11.74
CA ASP A 19 -28.31 -46.01 11.02
C ASP A 19 -29.26 -46.94 10.25
N ALA A 20 -29.07 -47.01 8.93
CA ALA A 20 -29.91 -47.81 8.02
C ALA A 20 -29.30 -49.16 7.61
N ALA A 21 -28.21 -49.64 8.24
CA ALA A 21 -27.45 -50.83 7.82
C ALA A 21 -28.24 -52.15 7.61
N ASN A 22 -29.48 -52.26 8.10
CA ASN A 22 -30.34 -53.45 7.92
C ASN A 22 -31.60 -53.16 7.09
N TYR A 23 -31.63 -52.03 6.38
CA TYR A 23 -32.76 -51.56 5.60
C TYR A 23 -32.29 -51.16 4.20
N ASP A 24 -32.96 -51.70 3.18
CA ASP A 24 -32.73 -51.32 1.78
C ASP A 24 -33.48 -50.01 1.46
N ASN A 25 -33.06 -48.89 2.07
CA ASN A 25 -33.68 -47.58 1.89
C ASN A 25 -32.74 -46.42 2.25
N SER A 26 -33.17 -45.18 1.96
CA SER A 26 -32.58 -43.96 2.52
C SER A 26 -32.76 -43.88 4.03
N VAL A 27 -31.82 -43.22 4.74
CA VAL A 27 -31.93 -42.99 6.20
C VAL A 27 -33.12 -42.06 6.51
N VAL A 28 -33.28 -40.98 5.75
CA VAL A 28 -34.38 -40.01 5.89
C VAL A 28 -35.04 -39.73 4.53
N VAL A 29 -36.38 -39.60 4.51
CA VAL A 29 -37.18 -39.39 3.30
C VAL A 29 -38.15 -38.22 3.48
N PHE A 30 -38.06 -37.24 2.59
CA PHE A 30 -39.02 -36.13 2.41
C PHE A 30 -39.71 -36.29 1.04
N ALA A 31 -41.03 -36.52 1.02
CA ALA A 31 -41.73 -36.93 -0.20
C ALA A 31 -43.21 -36.47 -0.33
N ASN A 32 -43.70 -35.58 0.53
CA ASN A 32 -45.12 -35.17 0.57
C ASN A 32 -45.32 -33.64 0.48
N GLY A 33 -44.36 -32.93 -0.10
CA GLY A 33 -44.37 -31.46 -0.25
C GLY A 33 -43.98 -30.74 1.05
N GLU A 34 -43.04 -31.29 1.81
CA GLU A 34 -42.35 -30.62 2.90
C GLU A 34 -41.56 -29.41 2.37
N GLY A 35 -41.72 -28.25 3.01
CA GLY A 35 -40.95 -27.02 2.71
C GLY A 35 -39.90 -26.73 3.79
N ARG A 36 -39.31 -25.53 3.79
CA ARG A 36 -38.18 -25.17 4.67
C ARG A 36 -38.46 -25.30 6.17
N ALA A 37 -39.74 -25.23 6.57
CA ALA A 37 -40.18 -25.43 7.94
C ALA A 37 -40.15 -26.90 8.41
N SER A 38 -39.88 -27.85 7.51
CA SER A 38 -39.56 -29.24 7.86
C SER A 38 -38.04 -29.33 8.04
N VAL A 39 -37.59 -29.54 9.27
CA VAL A 39 -36.17 -29.40 9.66
C VAL A 39 -35.61 -30.72 10.19
N LEU A 40 -34.45 -31.13 9.69
CA LEU A 40 -33.62 -32.19 10.25
C LEU A 40 -32.34 -31.59 10.83
N GLU A 41 -32.05 -31.85 12.11
CA GLU A 41 -30.97 -31.15 12.81
C GLU A 41 -30.22 -32.02 13.81
N GLY A 42 -28.88 -32.00 13.73
CA GLY A 42 -28.01 -32.53 14.78
C GLY A 42 -27.79 -34.04 14.74
N PHE A 43 -27.95 -34.71 13.60
CA PHE A 43 -27.84 -36.17 13.50
C PHE A 43 -26.64 -36.61 12.65
N GLU A 44 -26.06 -37.75 13.00
CA GLU A 44 -25.28 -38.57 12.06
C GLU A 44 -26.24 -39.48 11.27
N LEU A 45 -26.13 -39.49 9.95
CA LEU A 45 -26.90 -40.34 9.03
C LEU A 45 -25.94 -41.27 8.28
N ARG A 46 -26.10 -42.59 8.42
CA ARG A 46 -25.18 -43.54 7.79
C ARG A 46 -25.77 -44.87 7.35
N ASN A 47 -24.99 -45.58 6.53
CA ASN A 47 -25.29 -46.91 5.99
C ASN A 47 -26.62 -47.00 5.23
N GLY A 48 -27.10 -45.87 4.70
CA GLY A 48 -28.27 -45.85 3.83
C GLY A 48 -27.93 -46.32 2.43
N THR A 49 -28.85 -47.07 1.83
CA THR A 49 -28.66 -47.71 0.50
C THR A 49 -29.45 -47.03 -0.63
N GLY A 50 -30.24 -46.02 -0.26
CA GLY A 50 -31.05 -45.22 -1.16
C GLY A 50 -32.48 -45.74 -1.30
N ASN A 51 -33.40 -44.84 -1.62
CA ASN A 51 -34.79 -45.17 -1.87
C ASN A 51 -34.92 -45.75 -3.27
N CYS A 52 -35.12 -47.06 -3.32
CA CYS A 52 -35.13 -47.82 -4.57
C CYS A 52 -36.54 -47.95 -5.16
N ASP A 53 -36.65 -47.73 -6.47
CA ASP A 53 -37.74 -48.25 -7.28
C ASP A 53 -37.37 -49.60 -7.93
N LEU A 54 -38.07 -50.03 -8.98
CA LEU A 54 -37.81 -51.32 -9.64
C LEU A 54 -36.43 -51.42 -10.31
N PHE A 55 -35.77 -50.29 -10.61
CA PHE A 55 -34.52 -50.25 -11.38
C PHE A 55 -33.47 -49.28 -10.85
N PHE A 56 -33.85 -48.28 -10.05
CA PHE A 56 -32.97 -47.17 -9.65
C PHE A 56 -33.08 -46.88 -8.15
N CYS A 57 -31.95 -46.54 -7.52
CA CYS A 57 -31.88 -46.17 -6.09
C CYS A 57 -31.33 -44.76 -5.94
N TYR A 58 -31.97 -43.96 -5.07
CA TYR A 58 -31.67 -42.54 -4.97
C TYR A 58 -31.47 -42.11 -3.51
N GLY A 59 -30.44 -41.30 -3.24
CA GLY A 59 -30.29 -40.59 -1.96
C GLY A 59 -29.99 -41.52 -0.78
N GLY A 60 -28.77 -42.05 -0.66
CA GLY A 60 -28.42 -43.02 0.39
C GLY A 60 -28.71 -42.50 1.80
N GLY A 61 -28.21 -41.33 2.16
CA GLY A 61 -28.52 -40.67 3.43
C GLY A 61 -29.92 -40.05 3.42
N VAL A 62 -30.17 -39.11 2.51
CA VAL A 62 -31.42 -38.32 2.45
C VAL A 62 -32.02 -38.33 1.05
N PHE A 63 -33.32 -38.55 0.97
CA PHE A 63 -34.08 -38.45 -0.28
C PHE A 63 -35.12 -37.32 -0.20
N CYS A 64 -35.04 -36.38 -1.13
CA CYS A 64 -35.96 -35.25 -1.31
C CYS A 64 -36.57 -35.29 -2.73
N ASN A 65 -37.91 -35.37 -2.83
CA ASN A 65 -38.60 -35.31 -4.12
C ASN A 65 -39.82 -34.40 -4.04
N GLU A 66 -39.80 -33.31 -4.81
CA GLU A 66 -40.79 -32.23 -4.76
C GLU A 66 -40.91 -31.62 -3.34
N THR A 67 -39.76 -31.54 -2.65
CA THR A 67 -39.65 -31.06 -1.26
C THR A 67 -38.44 -30.14 -1.09
N SER A 68 -38.52 -29.24 -0.12
CA SER A 68 -37.49 -28.22 0.14
C SER A 68 -37.23 -28.08 1.64
N PRO A 69 -36.89 -29.18 2.36
CA PRO A 69 -36.63 -29.15 3.79
C PRO A 69 -35.36 -28.35 4.12
N THR A 70 -35.17 -28.03 5.39
CA THR A 70 -33.89 -27.53 5.92
C THR A 70 -33.14 -28.67 6.59
N ILE A 71 -31.90 -28.91 6.19
CA ILE A 71 -31.03 -29.93 6.78
C ILE A 71 -29.81 -29.20 7.32
N ARG A 72 -29.58 -29.26 8.63
CA ARG A 72 -28.50 -28.50 9.26
C ARG A 72 -27.81 -29.21 10.40
N ASN A 73 -26.55 -28.88 10.69
CA ASN A 73 -25.79 -29.47 11.80
C ASN A 73 -25.77 -31.02 11.73
N CYS A 74 -25.69 -31.60 10.53
CA CYS A 74 -25.75 -33.04 10.32
C CYS A 74 -24.43 -33.59 9.76
N ILE A 75 -24.11 -34.83 10.12
CA ILE A 75 -23.01 -35.60 9.53
C ILE A 75 -23.64 -36.69 8.67
N ILE A 76 -23.53 -36.60 7.35
CA ILE A 76 -24.06 -37.58 6.39
C ILE A 76 -22.86 -38.36 5.85
N ARG A 77 -22.69 -39.60 6.31
CA ARG A 77 -21.49 -40.37 5.98
C ARG A 77 -21.71 -41.84 5.73
N ASP A 78 -20.78 -42.46 5.00
CA ASP A 78 -20.80 -43.89 4.70
C ASP A 78 -22.16 -44.36 4.13
N ASN A 79 -22.79 -43.51 3.31
CA ASN A 79 -24.01 -43.88 2.60
C ASN A 79 -23.64 -44.26 1.16
N GLU A 80 -24.19 -45.36 0.68
CA GLU A 80 -23.85 -45.91 -0.63
C GLU A 80 -25.14 -46.12 -1.42
N THR A 81 -25.25 -45.52 -2.60
CA THR A 81 -26.36 -45.83 -3.49
C THR A 81 -25.87 -46.40 -4.81
N ALA A 82 -26.68 -47.29 -5.40
CA ALA A 82 -26.37 -47.87 -6.68
C ALA A 82 -26.51 -46.88 -7.86
N PHE A 83 -27.25 -45.77 -7.71
CA PHE A 83 -27.45 -44.79 -8.78
C PHE A 83 -27.04 -43.38 -8.37
N ASP A 84 -27.97 -42.54 -7.89
CA ASP A 84 -27.69 -41.11 -7.76
C ASP A 84 -27.77 -40.59 -6.31
N GLY A 85 -26.79 -39.78 -5.92
CA GLY A 85 -26.73 -39.10 -4.63
C GLY A 85 -26.43 -40.05 -3.47
N GLY A 86 -25.16 -40.41 -3.30
CA GLY A 86 -24.74 -41.32 -2.21
C GLY A 86 -25.16 -40.79 -0.83
N GLY A 87 -24.93 -39.51 -0.56
CA GLY A 87 -25.38 -38.83 0.65
C GLY A 87 -26.80 -38.27 0.52
N LEU A 88 -27.07 -37.45 -0.49
CA LEU A 88 -28.37 -36.79 -0.69
C LEU A 88 -28.81 -36.78 -2.15
N TYR A 89 -30.10 -37.03 -2.37
CA TYR A 89 -30.75 -36.82 -3.66
C TYR A 89 -31.87 -35.79 -3.52
N ALA A 90 -31.88 -34.79 -4.40
CA ALA A 90 -32.95 -33.80 -4.50
C ALA A 90 -33.48 -33.65 -5.92
N ARG A 91 -34.80 -33.73 -6.07
CA ARG A 91 -35.46 -33.49 -7.35
C ARG A 91 -36.64 -32.54 -7.21
N ARG A 92 -36.72 -31.54 -8.10
CA ARG A 92 -37.83 -30.57 -8.18
C ARG A 92 -38.11 -29.89 -6.84
N GLY A 93 -37.05 -29.60 -6.11
CA GLY A 93 -37.13 -29.11 -4.76
C GLY A 93 -35.79 -28.55 -4.31
N SER A 94 -35.84 -27.48 -3.53
CA SER A 94 -34.68 -26.67 -3.14
C SER A 94 -34.39 -26.83 -1.65
N PRO A 95 -33.88 -28.00 -1.19
CA PRO A 95 -33.47 -28.13 0.20
C PRO A 95 -32.39 -27.09 0.53
N LEU A 96 -32.46 -26.54 1.74
CA LEU A 96 -31.41 -25.68 2.29
C LEU A 96 -30.47 -26.56 3.12
N ILE A 97 -29.18 -26.50 2.82
CA ILE A 97 -28.14 -27.29 3.50
C ILE A 97 -27.19 -26.32 4.22
N GLU A 98 -27.06 -26.46 5.54
CA GLU A 98 -26.23 -25.55 6.35
C GLU A 98 -25.45 -26.31 7.41
N ASP A 99 -24.20 -25.95 7.66
CA ASP A 99 -23.43 -26.46 8.79
C ASP A 99 -23.36 -28.01 8.82
N CYS A 100 -23.21 -28.62 7.64
CA CYS A 100 -23.21 -30.07 7.48
C CYS A 100 -21.85 -30.63 7.07
N VAL A 101 -21.67 -31.93 7.25
CA VAL A 101 -20.52 -32.69 6.73
C VAL A 101 -21.02 -33.86 5.91
N PHE A 102 -20.58 -33.96 4.65
CA PHE A 102 -20.78 -35.10 3.77
C PHE A 102 -19.46 -35.85 3.61
N GLU A 103 -19.32 -37.02 4.24
CA GLU A 103 -18.06 -37.78 4.29
C GLU A 103 -18.22 -39.20 3.71
N GLY A 104 -17.34 -39.60 2.80
CA GLY A 104 -17.25 -41.01 2.41
C GLY A 104 -18.53 -41.59 1.78
N ASN A 105 -19.37 -40.73 1.18
CA ASN A 105 -20.57 -41.19 0.51
C ASN A 105 -20.26 -41.62 -0.93
N VAL A 106 -20.97 -42.64 -1.40
CA VAL A 106 -20.66 -43.34 -2.65
C VAL A 106 -21.88 -43.46 -3.54
N ALA A 107 -21.73 -43.08 -4.81
CA ALA A 107 -22.66 -43.40 -5.90
C ALA A 107 -21.99 -44.40 -6.86
N SER A 108 -22.25 -45.70 -6.67
CA SER A 108 -21.37 -46.78 -7.15
C SER A 108 -21.40 -47.04 -8.66
N TRP A 109 -22.41 -46.55 -9.38
CA TRP A 109 -22.54 -46.78 -10.83
C TRP A 109 -22.93 -45.56 -11.63
N TYR A 110 -23.29 -44.45 -10.98
CA TYR A 110 -23.87 -43.29 -11.64
C TYR A 110 -23.46 -41.99 -10.90
N ARG A 111 -24.38 -41.05 -10.63
CA ARG A 111 -24.03 -39.63 -10.49
C ARG A 111 -24.06 -39.05 -9.08
N GLY A 112 -23.20 -38.07 -8.83
CA GLY A 112 -23.20 -37.24 -7.61
C GLY A 112 -22.83 -38.04 -6.36
N GLY A 113 -21.54 -38.12 -6.05
CA GLY A 113 -21.02 -38.98 -4.99
C GLY A 113 -21.61 -38.63 -3.62
N ALA A 114 -21.49 -37.38 -3.21
CA ALA A 114 -22.16 -36.89 -2.01
C ALA A 114 -23.61 -36.49 -2.29
N MET A 115 -23.83 -35.69 -3.31
CA MET A 115 -25.13 -35.10 -3.58
C MET A 115 -25.45 -35.01 -5.06
N TYR A 116 -26.69 -35.34 -5.41
CA TYR A 116 -27.24 -35.08 -6.74
C TYR A 116 -28.52 -34.28 -6.68
N VAL A 117 -28.56 -33.18 -7.43
CA VAL A 117 -29.70 -32.26 -7.51
C VAL A 117 -30.12 -32.11 -8.96
N ILE A 118 -31.41 -32.28 -9.24
CA ILE A 118 -31.96 -32.19 -10.60
C ILE A 118 -33.32 -31.49 -10.67
N ASP A 119 -33.58 -30.79 -11.77
CA ASP A 119 -34.85 -30.13 -12.09
C ASP A 119 -35.30 -29.15 -10.99
N SER A 120 -34.37 -28.58 -10.22
CA SER A 120 -34.68 -27.76 -9.05
C SER A 120 -34.41 -26.29 -9.36
N PRO A 121 -35.22 -25.32 -8.87
CA PRO A 121 -35.01 -23.92 -9.19
C PRO A 121 -33.60 -23.43 -8.79
N ALA A 122 -33.22 -23.68 -7.54
CA ALA A 122 -31.89 -23.42 -7.02
C ALA A 122 -31.60 -24.34 -5.83
N ILE A 123 -30.33 -24.61 -5.53
CA ILE A 123 -29.91 -25.17 -4.25
C ILE A 123 -28.88 -24.24 -3.59
N VAL A 124 -29.06 -23.99 -2.30
CA VAL A 124 -28.21 -23.14 -1.48
C VAL A 124 -27.54 -23.99 -0.41
N ILE A 125 -26.22 -23.89 -0.34
CA ILE A 125 -25.39 -24.65 0.60
C ILE A 125 -24.44 -23.68 1.29
N ARG A 126 -24.41 -23.73 2.62
CA ARG A 126 -23.61 -22.82 3.45
C ARG A 126 -22.79 -23.59 4.47
N ARG A 127 -21.55 -23.16 4.71
CA ARG A 127 -20.71 -23.66 5.84
C ARG A 127 -20.68 -25.18 5.91
N THR A 128 -20.54 -25.83 4.75
CA THR A 128 -20.68 -27.29 4.61
C THR A 128 -19.42 -27.88 3.99
N GLU A 129 -18.99 -29.00 4.55
CA GLU A 129 -17.82 -29.76 4.08
C GLU A 129 -18.26 -31.01 3.31
N PHE A 130 -17.66 -31.24 2.15
CA PHE A 130 -17.79 -32.44 1.33
C PHE A 130 -16.43 -33.08 1.21
N ARG A 131 -16.22 -34.23 1.87
CA ARG A 131 -14.91 -34.91 1.87
C ARG A 131 -14.96 -36.38 1.52
N ASP A 132 -13.95 -36.83 0.78
CA ASP A 132 -13.72 -38.23 0.43
C ASP A 132 -14.94 -38.91 -0.22
N ASN A 133 -15.80 -38.16 -0.92
CA ASN A 133 -16.96 -38.71 -1.59
C ASN A 133 -16.60 -39.23 -2.98
N TYR A 134 -17.31 -40.27 -3.43
CA TYR A 134 -17.04 -40.94 -4.70
C TYR A 134 -18.30 -41.04 -5.57
N GLY A 135 -18.24 -40.52 -6.79
CA GLY A 135 -19.28 -40.71 -7.81
C GLY A 135 -18.70 -41.30 -9.09
N ASP A 136 -19.33 -42.32 -9.68
CA ASP A 136 -18.83 -42.90 -10.94
C ASP A 136 -18.83 -41.87 -12.09
N ASP A 137 -19.89 -41.07 -12.24
CA ASP A 137 -20.03 -40.08 -13.33
C ASP A 137 -20.55 -38.73 -12.81
N GLY A 138 -19.77 -37.65 -12.95
CA GLY A 138 -20.19 -36.28 -12.61
C GLY A 138 -20.18 -36.00 -11.09
N GLY A 139 -19.46 -34.95 -10.68
CA GLY A 139 -19.52 -34.39 -9.33
C GLY A 139 -19.15 -35.39 -8.23
N GLY A 140 -17.86 -35.57 -7.91
CA GLY A 140 -17.45 -36.45 -6.81
C GLY A 140 -18.08 -36.03 -5.47
N GLY A 141 -18.16 -34.72 -5.22
CA GLY A 141 -19.00 -34.14 -4.18
C GLY A 141 -20.42 -33.90 -4.68
N ILE A 142 -20.64 -32.87 -5.50
CA ILE A 142 -21.98 -32.44 -5.95
C ILE A 142 -22.10 -32.53 -7.45
N LEU A 143 -23.21 -33.09 -7.93
CA LEU A 143 -23.71 -32.83 -9.27
C LEU A 143 -25.03 -32.05 -9.20
N ALA A 144 -25.06 -30.85 -9.80
CA ALA A 144 -26.28 -30.05 -9.99
C ALA A 144 -26.64 -30.05 -11.48
N LYS A 145 -27.88 -30.43 -11.82
CA LYS A 145 -28.33 -30.56 -13.21
C LYS A 145 -29.64 -29.82 -13.43
N GLU A 146 -29.70 -28.97 -14.44
CA GLU A 146 -30.86 -28.12 -14.73
C GLU A 146 -31.30 -27.37 -13.45
N THR A 147 -30.30 -26.87 -12.71
CA THR A 147 -30.46 -26.31 -11.37
C THR A 147 -29.40 -25.24 -11.13
N ASP A 148 -29.80 -24.11 -10.54
CA ASP A 148 -28.87 -23.07 -10.11
C ASP A 148 -28.21 -23.47 -8.79
N LEU A 149 -26.91 -23.23 -8.66
CA LEU A 149 -26.11 -23.62 -7.50
C LEU A 149 -25.53 -22.39 -6.79
N VAL A 150 -25.77 -22.28 -5.48
CA VAL A 150 -25.14 -21.27 -4.62
C VAL A 150 -24.34 -21.98 -3.53
N LEU A 151 -23.04 -21.70 -3.48
CA LEU A 151 -22.09 -22.20 -2.50
C LEU A 151 -21.47 -21.03 -1.74
N GLU A 152 -21.62 -21.03 -0.41
CA GLU A 152 -21.05 -20.00 0.47
C GLU A 152 -20.30 -20.70 1.61
N ASP A 153 -19.02 -20.36 1.79
CA ASP A 153 -18.21 -20.86 2.92
C ASP A 153 -18.12 -22.41 2.94
N CYS A 154 -18.06 -23.05 1.78
CA CYS A 154 -18.06 -24.51 1.65
C CYS A 154 -16.68 -25.07 1.30
N SER A 155 -16.39 -26.30 1.71
CA SER A 155 -15.16 -27.00 1.35
C SER A 155 -15.42 -28.33 0.64
N PHE A 156 -14.64 -28.61 -0.40
CA PHE A 156 -14.66 -29.84 -1.19
C PHE A 156 -13.27 -30.45 -1.17
N ILE A 157 -13.08 -31.54 -0.41
CA ILE A 157 -11.76 -32.09 -0.11
C ILE A 157 -11.67 -33.57 -0.53
N GLY A 158 -10.72 -33.91 -1.40
CA GLY A 158 -10.45 -35.32 -1.72
C GLY A 158 -11.61 -36.05 -2.40
N ASN A 159 -12.55 -35.34 -3.02
CA ASN A 159 -13.67 -35.98 -3.72
C ASN A 159 -13.22 -36.51 -5.08
N VAL A 160 -13.79 -37.64 -5.49
CA VAL A 160 -13.33 -38.37 -6.67
C VAL A 160 -14.49 -38.73 -7.59
N THR A 161 -14.29 -38.53 -8.90
CA THR A 161 -15.18 -39.07 -9.93
C THR A 161 -14.44 -39.58 -11.16
N THR A 162 -15.06 -40.44 -11.98
CA THR A 162 -14.51 -40.76 -13.31
C THR A 162 -15.02 -39.79 -14.40
N GLY A 163 -16.12 -39.09 -14.13
CA GLY A 163 -16.70 -38.07 -15.01
C GLY A 163 -16.12 -36.65 -14.79
N PRO A 164 -16.87 -35.58 -15.12
CA PRO A 164 -16.45 -34.19 -14.87
C PRO A 164 -16.70 -33.73 -13.42
N GLY A 165 -15.88 -32.82 -12.90
CA GLY A 165 -16.08 -32.17 -11.60
C GLY A 165 -15.69 -33.06 -10.42
N GLY A 166 -14.41 -33.11 -10.05
CA GLY A 166 -13.96 -33.93 -8.90
C GLY A 166 -14.66 -33.51 -7.61
N GLY A 167 -14.71 -32.21 -7.33
CA GLY A 167 -15.53 -31.65 -6.25
C GLY A 167 -16.97 -31.43 -6.70
N VAL A 168 -17.17 -30.53 -7.67
CA VAL A 168 -18.50 -30.08 -8.10
C VAL A 168 -18.64 -30.12 -9.62
N SER A 169 -19.82 -30.52 -10.09
CA SER A 169 -20.22 -30.41 -11.49
C SER A 169 -21.58 -29.73 -11.61
N VAL A 170 -21.70 -28.75 -12.51
CA VAL A 170 -22.96 -28.09 -12.86
C VAL A 170 -23.27 -28.30 -14.34
N GLU A 171 -24.40 -28.93 -14.62
CA GLU A 171 -24.89 -29.21 -15.97
C GLU A 171 -26.21 -28.47 -16.24
N SER A 172 -26.13 -27.32 -16.89
CA SER A 172 -27.24 -26.38 -17.12
C SER A 172 -27.72 -25.71 -15.83
N GLY A 173 -27.65 -24.38 -15.79
CA GLY A 173 -27.97 -23.56 -14.62
C GLY A 173 -27.01 -22.37 -14.49
N THR A 174 -27.10 -21.62 -13.41
CA THR A 174 -26.08 -20.67 -12.96
C THR A 174 -25.30 -21.25 -11.78
N ALA A 175 -24.12 -20.70 -11.51
CA ALA A 175 -23.38 -20.99 -10.29
C ALA A 175 -22.85 -19.71 -9.66
N ILE A 176 -23.05 -19.57 -8.36
CA ILE A 176 -22.46 -18.52 -7.52
C ILE A 176 -21.63 -19.22 -6.44
N ILE A 177 -20.35 -18.87 -6.35
CA ILE A 177 -19.38 -19.49 -5.45
C ILE A 177 -18.67 -18.39 -4.68
N ARG A 178 -18.79 -18.41 -3.35
CA ARG A 178 -18.17 -17.43 -2.46
C ARG A 178 -17.44 -18.09 -1.30
N ARG A 179 -16.19 -17.68 -1.06
CA ARG A 179 -15.35 -18.14 0.06
C ARG A 179 -15.28 -19.66 0.17
N CYS A 180 -15.12 -20.33 -0.98
CA CYS A 180 -15.13 -21.79 -1.05
C CYS A 180 -13.73 -22.36 -1.32
N VAL A 181 -13.49 -23.58 -0.83
CA VAL A 181 -12.22 -24.30 -1.03
C VAL A 181 -12.47 -25.61 -1.79
N PHE A 182 -11.67 -25.84 -2.83
CA PHE A 182 -11.63 -27.07 -3.62
C PHE A 182 -10.22 -27.64 -3.53
N ASP A 183 -10.01 -28.61 -2.65
CA ASP A 183 -8.69 -29.19 -2.38
C ASP A 183 -8.62 -30.67 -2.75
N SER A 184 -7.55 -31.06 -3.44
CA SER A 184 -7.20 -32.46 -3.69
C SER A 184 -8.30 -33.28 -4.40
N ASN A 185 -9.20 -32.63 -5.15
CA ASN A 185 -10.27 -33.33 -5.84
C ASN A 185 -9.76 -33.90 -7.16
N VAL A 186 -10.27 -35.08 -7.53
CA VAL A 186 -9.77 -35.84 -8.68
C VAL A 186 -10.91 -36.21 -9.60
N CYS A 187 -10.74 -35.97 -10.91
CA CYS A 187 -11.69 -36.41 -11.91
C CYS A 187 -11.01 -37.13 -13.08
N GLY A 188 -11.68 -38.13 -13.65
CA GLY A 188 -11.26 -38.75 -14.91
C GLY A 188 -11.56 -37.89 -16.15
N GLY A 189 -12.50 -36.95 -16.01
CA GLY A 189 -12.91 -35.99 -17.03
C GLY A 189 -12.24 -34.63 -16.87
N ARG A 190 -13.05 -33.57 -16.85
CA ARG A 190 -12.62 -32.16 -16.83
C ARG A 190 -13.05 -31.49 -15.52
N GLY A 191 -12.33 -30.45 -15.09
CA GLY A 191 -12.63 -29.72 -13.87
C GLY A 191 -12.29 -30.53 -12.63
N GLY A 192 -11.01 -30.64 -12.28
CA GLY A 192 -10.56 -31.44 -11.12
C GLY A 192 -11.24 -30.99 -9.84
N GLY A 193 -11.29 -29.67 -9.58
CA GLY A 193 -12.10 -29.09 -8.51
C GLY A 193 -13.55 -28.90 -8.94
N PHE A 194 -13.78 -28.13 -9.99
CA PHE A 194 -15.11 -27.73 -10.44
C PHE A 194 -15.25 -27.82 -11.97
N ALA A 195 -16.34 -28.41 -12.45
CA ALA A 195 -16.74 -28.37 -13.85
C ALA A 195 -18.06 -27.59 -14.03
N PHE A 196 -18.03 -26.50 -14.78
CA PHE A 196 -19.19 -25.67 -15.08
C PHE A 196 -19.61 -25.81 -16.54
N SER A 197 -20.88 -26.13 -16.78
CA SER A 197 -21.49 -26.20 -18.10
C SER A 197 -22.90 -25.60 -18.06
N GLY A 198 -22.96 -24.29 -17.83
CA GLY A 198 -24.19 -23.54 -17.58
C GLY A 198 -24.30 -22.24 -18.36
N THR A 199 -25.00 -21.25 -17.80
CA THR A 199 -25.22 -19.93 -18.42
C THR A 199 -24.27 -18.88 -17.86
N THR A 200 -24.26 -18.69 -16.54
CA THR A 200 -23.42 -17.72 -15.84
C THR A 200 -22.69 -18.37 -14.66
N LEU A 201 -21.39 -18.12 -14.57
CA LEU A 201 -20.56 -18.45 -13.40
C LEU A 201 -20.08 -17.15 -12.75
N GLU A 202 -20.36 -16.98 -11.46
CA GLU A 202 -19.79 -15.95 -10.60
C GLU A 202 -18.99 -16.64 -9.51
N LEU A 203 -17.70 -16.35 -9.46
CA LEU A 203 -16.78 -16.90 -8.48
C LEU A 203 -16.03 -15.73 -7.86
N ASP A 204 -16.24 -15.57 -6.56
CA ASP A 204 -15.63 -14.52 -5.76
C ASP A 204 -14.94 -15.16 -4.56
N THR A 205 -13.65 -14.90 -4.41
CA THR A 205 -12.86 -15.34 -3.26
C THR A 205 -12.92 -16.87 -3.08
N ALA A 206 -12.11 -17.62 -3.83
CA ALA A 206 -12.08 -19.08 -3.68
C ALA A 206 -10.68 -19.66 -3.89
N GLU A 207 -10.44 -20.85 -3.33
CA GLU A 207 -9.18 -21.57 -3.48
C GLU A 207 -9.40 -22.90 -4.22
N PHE A 208 -8.62 -23.15 -5.26
CA PHE A 208 -8.51 -24.40 -5.98
C PHE A 208 -7.09 -24.91 -5.82
N ALA A 209 -6.89 -25.91 -4.97
CA ALA A 209 -5.57 -26.44 -4.65
C ALA A 209 -5.46 -27.94 -4.95
N PHE A 210 -4.34 -28.36 -5.53
CA PHE A 210 -3.98 -29.77 -5.71
C PHE A 210 -5.01 -30.63 -6.46
N ASN A 211 -5.88 -30.01 -7.26
CA ASN A 211 -6.90 -30.76 -8.00
C ASN A 211 -6.31 -31.39 -9.26
N ASP A 212 -6.73 -32.61 -9.61
CA ASP A 212 -6.23 -33.36 -10.76
C ASP A 212 -7.37 -33.75 -11.71
N ALA A 213 -7.26 -33.33 -12.97
CA ALA A 213 -8.17 -33.67 -14.05
C ALA A 213 -7.49 -34.56 -15.10
N GLY A 214 -8.11 -35.70 -15.42
CA GLY A 214 -7.71 -36.56 -16.54
C GLY A 214 -7.91 -35.94 -17.93
N GLY A 215 -8.63 -34.82 -18.01
CA GLY A 215 -8.93 -34.01 -19.18
C GLY A 215 -8.48 -32.56 -18.97
N ASP A 216 -9.38 -31.59 -19.21
CA ASP A 216 -9.07 -30.15 -19.17
C ASP A 216 -9.48 -29.50 -17.84
N GLY A 217 -8.85 -28.38 -17.47
CA GLY A 217 -9.19 -27.59 -16.28
C GLY A 217 -8.85 -28.33 -14.99
N GLY A 218 -7.58 -28.30 -14.57
CA GLY A 218 -7.15 -29.01 -13.36
C GLY A 218 -7.87 -28.51 -12.12
N GLY A 219 -7.98 -27.18 -11.96
CA GLY A 219 -8.83 -26.57 -10.93
C GLY A 219 -10.27 -26.42 -11.40
N LEU A 220 -10.47 -25.66 -12.48
CA LEU A 220 -11.78 -25.25 -12.97
C LEU A 220 -11.89 -25.38 -14.50
N ASP A 221 -13.00 -25.94 -14.94
CA ASP A 221 -13.36 -26.01 -16.37
C ASP A 221 -14.68 -25.28 -16.60
N ILE A 222 -14.67 -24.34 -17.55
CA ILE A 222 -15.76 -23.39 -17.80
C ILE A 222 -16.27 -23.55 -19.24
N ARG A 223 -17.56 -23.82 -19.38
CA ARG A 223 -18.29 -23.72 -20.66
C ARG A 223 -19.64 -23.06 -20.43
N CYS A 224 -19.71 -21.76 -20.68
CA CYS A 224 -20.90 -20.98 -20.37
C CYS A 224 -21.06 -19.79 -21.30
N THR A 225 -22.08 -18.97 -21.08
CA THR A 225 -22.23 -17.71 -21.81
C THR A 225 -21.31 -16.64 -21.23
N ALA A 226 -21.33 -16.44 -19.91
CA ALA A 226 -20.46 -15.47 -19.23
C ALA A 226 -19.87 -16.06 -17.94
N ALA A 227 -18.62 -15.73 -17.65
CA ALA A 227 -17.96 -16.07 -16.39
C ALA A 227 -17.17 -14.88 -15.84
N SER A 228 -17.33 -14.62 -14.54
CA SER A 228 -16.43 -13.77 -13.75
C SER A 228 -15.74 -14.62 -12.69
N VAL A 229 -14.42 -14.49 -12.58
CA VAL A 229 -13.59 -15.18 -11.59
C VAL A 229 -12.72 -14.12 -10.91
N GLU A 230 -12.99 -13.85 -9.65
CA GLU A 230 -12.41 -12.74 -8.91
C GLU A 230 -11.79 -13.22 -7.60
N PHE A 231 -10.60 -12.69 -7.28
CA PHE A 231 -9.89 -12.93 -6.01
C PHE A 231 -9.69 -14.41 -5.67
N ALA A 232 -9.46 -15.21 -6.71
CA ALA A 232 -9.32 -16.67 -6.59
C ALA A 232 -7.87 -17.16 -6.75
N ASP A 233 -7.51 -18.14 -5.93
CA ASP A 233 -6.21 -18.81 -5.93
C ASP A 233 -6.31 -20.18 -6.61
N PHE A 234 -5.53 -20.39 -7.67
CA PHE A 234 -5.36 -21.68 -8.35
C PHE A 234 -3.93 -22.16 -8.10
N ILE A 235 -3.75 -23.16 -7.24
CA ILE A 235 -2.44 -23.58 -6.75
C ILE A 235 -2.22 -25.08 -7.00
N ASP A 236 -1.10 -25.43 -7.62
CA ASP A 236 -0.68 -26.84 -7.80
C ASP A 236 -1.74 -27.73 -8.48
N ASN A 237 -2.62 -27.16 -9.30
CA ASN A 237 -3.61 -27.93 -10.04
C ASN A 237 -3.01 -28.54 -11.30
N ARG A 238 -3.52 -29.71 -11.67
CA ARG A 238 -3.00 -30.50 -12.78
C ARG A 238 -4.11 -30.93 -13.72
N ALA A 239 -3.91 -30.64 -15.00
CA ALA A 239 -4.71 -31.18 -16.09
C ALA A 239 -3.81 -32.07 -16.94
N TYR A 240 -4.27 -33.28 -17.27
CA TYR A 240 -3.60 -34.06 -18.30
C TYR A 240 -3.73 -33.37 -19.67
N GLY A 241 -4.90 -32.78 -19.95
CA GLY A 241 -5.22 -31.98 -21.13
C GLY A 241 -4.77 -30.52 -21.02
N LYS A 242 -5.69 -29.58 -21.27
CA LYS A 242 -5.44 -28.14 -21.31
C LYS A 242 -5.82 -27.44 -20.02
N GLY A 243 -5.22 -26.27 -19.75
CA GLY A 243 -5.64 -25.40 -18.65
C GLY A 243 -5.37 -26.04 -17.29
N GLY A 244 -4.12 -26.03 -16.84
CA GLY A 244 -3.76 -26.64 -15.55
C GLY A 244 -4.54 -26.03 -14.38
N GLY A 245 -4.69 -24.71 -14.34
CA GLY A 245 -5.60 -24.02 -13.42
C GLY A 245 -7.02 -23.95 -13.98
N ILE A 246 -7.22 -23.12 -15.01
CA ILE A 246 -8.51 -22.91 -15.68
C ILE A 246 -8.47 -23.32 -17.14
N HIS A 247 -9.53 -23.97 -17.61
CA HIS A 247 -9.84 -24.14 -19.03
C HIS A 247 -11.19 -23.49 -19.40
N ALA A 248 -11.21 -22.65 -20.44
CA ALA A 248 -12.40 -21.97 -20.94
C ALA A 248 -12.38 -21.78 -22.46
N ASP A 249 -13.15 -22.56 -23.23
CA ASP A 249 -13.10 -22.54 -24.71
C ASP A 249 -14.43 -22.21 -25.40
N GLN A 250 -15.47 -21.95 -24.60
CA GLN A 250 -16.84 -21.74 -25.09
C GLN A 250 -17.52 -20.66 -24.27
N GLY A 251 -18.03 -19.63 -24.96
CA GLY A 251 -18.81 -18.56 -24.35
C GLY A 251 -18.76 -17.22 -25.09
N ASP A 252 -19.36 -16.22 -24.45
CA ASP A 252 -19.42 -14.84 -24.92
C ASP A 252 -18.43 -13.94 -24.18
N SER A 253 -18.05 -14.22 -22.93
CA SER A 253 -17.01 -13.47 -22.19
C SER A 253 -16.44 -14.21 -20.98
N LEU A 254 -15.13 -14.01 -20.72
CA LEU A 254 -14.45 -14.42 -19.50
C LEU A 254 -13.70 -13.23 -18.89
N ARG A 255 -14.02 -12.90 -17.63
CA ARG A 255 -13.30 -11.88 -16.85
C ARG A 255 -12.59 -12.55 -15.66
N ILE A 256 -11.32 -12.21 -15.47
CA ILE A 256 -10.48 -12.74 -14.39
C ILE A 256 -9.78 -11.55 -13.71
N VAL A 257 -10.01 -11.36 -12.42
CA VAL A 257 -9.52 -10.18 -11.67
C VAL A 257 -8.89 -10.57 -10.35
N GLY A 258 -7.70 -10.05 -10.05
CA GLY A 258 -7.08 -10.24 -8.73
C GLY A 258 -6.72 -11.69 -8.38
N CYS A 259 -6.64 -12.57 -9.38
CA CYS A 259 -6.43 -14.01 -9.17
C CYS A 259 -4.94 -14.38 -9.15
N ARG A 260 -4.60 -15.44 -8.40
CA ARG A 260 -3.28 -16.09 -8.44
C ARG A 260 -3.34 -17.44 -9.11
N PHE A 261 -2.39 -17.69 -10.01
CA PHE A 261 -2.17 -18.98 -10.66
C PHE A 261 -0.74 -19.42 -10.36
N GLU A 262 -0.58 -20.39 -9.48
CA GLU A 262 0.74 -20.82 -8.99
C GLU A 262 0.97 -22.32 -9.21
N ARG A 263 2.08 -22.68 -9.85
CA ARG A 263 2.51 -24.08 -10.08
C ARG A 263 1.48 -24.98 -10.77
N ASN A 264 0.53 -24.41 -11.50
CA ASN A 264 -0.44 -25.21 -12.24
C ASN A 264 0.20 -25.82 -13.49
N THR A 265 -0.20 -27.05 -13.81
CA THR A 265 0.40 -27.81 -14.90
C THR A 265 -0.64 -28.38 -15.87
N ALA A 266 -0.45 -28.10 -17.16
CA ALA A 266 -1.00 -28.90 -18.26
C ALA A 266 0.09 -29.88 -18.73
N ASP A 267 -0.16 -31.19 -18.62
CA ASP A 267 0.91 -32.19 -18.83
C ASP A 267 1.30 -32.34 -20.30
N VAL A 268 0.31 -32.46 -21.18
CA VAL A 268 0.51 -32.75 -22.62
C VAL A 268 -0.20 -31.78 -23.55
N SER A 269 -0.65 -30.62 -23.05
CA SER A 269 -1.30 -29.60 -23.87
C SER A 269 -1.01 -28.17 -23.35
N ASP A 270 -1.88 -27.22 -23.68
CA ASP A 270 -1.62 -25.78 -23.63
C ASP A 270 -2.19 -25.11 -22.36
N GLY A 271 -1.58 -24.00 -21.94
CA GLY A 271 -2.08 -23.13 -20.87
C GLY A 271 -1.87 -23.74 -19.48
N GLY A 272 -0.71 -23.49 -18.86
CA GLY A 272 -0.40 -24.07 -17.55
C GLY A 272 -1.28 -23.50 -16.44
N GLY A 273 -1.38 -22.17 -16.37
CA GLY A 273 -2.31 -21.48 -15.48
C GLY A 273 -3.70 -21.39 -16.09
N LEU A 274 -3.80 -20.84 -17.30
CA LEU A 274 -5.07 -20.60 -17.99
C LEU A 274 -4.98 -20.98 -19.47
N ARG A 275 -6.00 -21.70 -19.94
CA ARG A 275 -6.28 -21.88 -21.36
C ARG A 275 -7.61 -21.22 -21.69
N THR A 276 -7.60 -20.19 -22.54
CA THR A 276 -8.81 -19.57 -23.10
C THR A 276 -8.88 -19.72 -24.62
N GLY A 277 -10.07 -19.85 -25.21
CA GLY A 277 -10.20 -19.73 -26.67
C GLY A 277 -11.60 -19.51 -27.19
N GLY A 278 -11.72 -18.83 -28.34
CA GLY A 278 -13.02 -18.55 -28.97
C GLY A 278 -13.89 -17.51 -28.24
N ILE A 279 -13.38 -16.92 -27.14
CA ILE A 279 -14.09 -15.99 -26.26
C ILE A 279 -13.25 -14.74 -26.01
N PRO A 280 -13.84 -13.53 -25.89
CA PRO A 280 -13.12 -12.39 -25.36
C PRO A 280 -12.74 -12.66 -23.91
N THR A 281 -11.47 -12.45 -23.60
CA THR A 281 -10.93 -12.67 -22.26
C THR A 281 -10.27 -11.42 -21.73
N GLU A 282 -10.61 -11.06 -20.51
CA GLU A 282 -9.99 -9.96 -19.77
C GLU A 282 -9.31 -10.49 -18.51
N ILE A 283 -8.04 -10.13 -18.34
CA ILE A 283 -7.20 -10.52 -17.20
C ILE A 283 -6.70 -9.22 -16.55
N ARG A 284 -7.07 -8.95 -15.30
CA ARG A 284 -6.66 -7.74 -14.57
C ARG A 284 -6.04 -8.07 -13.23
N HIS A 285 -4.92 -7.43 -12.90
CA HIS A 285 -4.28 -7.55 -11.59
C HIS A 285 -4.01 -9.01 -11.16
N CYS A 286 -3.71 -9.88 -12.13
CA CYS A 286 -3.51 -11.30 -11.89
C CYS A 286 -2.02 -11.66 -11.82
N ILE A 287 -1.71 -12.71 -11.07
CA ILE A 287 -0.34 -13.22 -10.91
C ILE A 287 -0.26 -14.65 -11.43
N PHE A 288 0.59 -14.90 -12.42
CA PHE A 288 0.90 -16.22 -12.96
C PHE A 288 2.34 -16.59 -12.62
N THR A 289 2.54 -17.52 -11.68
CA THR A 289 3.87 -17.92 -11.22
C THR A 289 4.11 -19.43 -11.37
N ASP A 290 5.26 -19.82 -11.91
CA ASP A 290 5.70 -21.23 -11.98
C ASP A 290 4.74 -22.19 -12.70
N ASN A 291 3.84 -21.68 -13.55
CA ASN A 291 2.93 -22.54 -14.29
C ASN A 291 3.64 -23.17 -15.49
N ALA A 292 3.19 -24.36 -15.90
CA ALA A 292 3.86 -25.09 -16.97
C ALA A 292 2.91 -25.85 -17.92
N ALA A 293 3.21 -25.79 -19.21
CA ALA A 293 2.44 -26.43 -20.28
C ALA A 293 3.35 -26.82 -21.46
N GLU A 294 2.82 -27.47 -22.50
CA GLU A 294 3.54 -27.62 -23.77
C GLU A 294 3.71 -26.26 -24.48
N VAL A 295 2.66 -25.43 -24.48
CA VAL A 295 2.60 -24.09 -25.07
C VAL A 295 1.86 -23.14 -24.12
N GLY A 296 2.28 -21.88 -24.00
CA GLY A 296 1.63 -20.91 -23.11
C GLY A 296 1.78 -21.32 -21.65
N GLY A 297 3.00 -21.28 -21.11
CA GLY A 297 3.30 -21.80 -19.77
C GLY A 297 2.41 -21.19 -18.69
N GLY A 298 2.21 -19.87 -18.73
CA GLY A 298 1.21 -19.17 -17.90
C GLY A 298 -0.16 -19.21 -18.54
N VAL A 299 -0.32 -18.50 -19.65
CA VAL A 299 -1.58 -18.35 -20.39
C VAL A 299 -1.41 -18.81 -21.83
N TYR A 300 -2.42 -19.52 -22.34
CA TYR A 300 -2.62 -19.73 -23.77
C TYR A 300 -4.00 -19.20 -24.18
N ALA A 301 -4.05 -18.33 -25.18
CA ALA A 301 -5.26 -17.79 -25.77
C ALA A 301 -5.30 -18.04 -27.28
N ASP A 302 -6.41 -18.52 -27.84
CA ASP A 302 -6.58 -18.61 -29.29
C ASP A 302 -7.99 -18.30 -29.82
N GLN A 303 -8.12 -18.03 -31.11
CA GLN A 303 -9.42 -17.98 -31.83
C GLN A 303 -10.45 -16.96 -31.30
N GLY A 304 -10.07 -16.06 -30.40
CA GLY A 304 -10.97 -15.13 -29.71
C GLY A 304 -11.23 -13.83 -30.46
N THR A 305 -12.19 -13.05 -29.95
CA THR A 305 -12.50 -11.68 -30.43
C THR A 305 -11.52 -10.63 -29.90
N ALA A 306 -10.98 -10.81 -28.67
CA ALA A 306 -9.89 -10.02 -28.09
C ALA A 306 -9.32 -10.68 -26.81
N LEU A 307 -8.05 -10.43 -26.51
CA LEU A 307 -7.45 -10.68 -25.18
C LEU A 307 -6.94 -9.36 -24.63
N VAL A 308 -7.39 -9.01 -23.43
CA VAL A 308 -6.96 -7.81 -22.70
C VAL A 308 -6.27 -8.25 -21.43
N ILE A 309 -5.04 -7.79 -21.20
CA ILE A 309 -4.27 -8.04 -19.99
C ILE A 309 -3.81 -6.71 -19.40
N VAL A 310 -4.16 -6.45 -18.14
CA VAL A 310 -3.89 -5.19 -17.45
C VAL A 310 -3.28 -5.45 -16.08
N GLY A 311 -2.27 -4.68 -15.68
CA GLY A 311 -1.80 -4.65 -14.29
C GLY A 311 -1.28 -5.99 -13.77
N SER A 312 -0.90 -6.92 -14.66
CA SER A 312 -0.69 -8.33 -14.31
C SER A 312 0.79 -8.71 -14.30
N ARG A 313 1.10 -9.88 -13.74
CA ARG A 313 2.48 -10.37 -13.62
C ARG A 313 2.61 -11.83 -14.01
N PHE A 314 3.59 -12.13 -14.87
CA PHE A 314 3.94 -13.48 -15.32
C PHE A 314 5.38 -13.80 -14.91
N THR A 315 5.59 -14.70 -13.95
CA THR A 315 6.91 -15.02 -13.40
C THR A 315 7.25 -16.50 -13.52
N ARG A 316 8.42 -16.84 -14.06
CA ARG A 316 8.97 -18.22 -14.11
C ARG A 316 8.04 -19.27 -14.74
N ASN A 317 7.13 -18.87 -15.64
CA ASN A 317 6.28 -19.82 -16.34
C ASN A 317 7.04 -20.53 -17.48
N ILE A 318 6.69 -21.79 -17.75
CA ILE A 318 7.47 -22.68 -18.62
C ILE A 318 6.61 -23.32 -19.72
N ALA A 319 6.93 -23.01 -20.98
CA ALA A 319 6.49 -23.79 -22.14
C ALA A 319 7.53 -24.88 -22.47
N ARG A 320 7.23 -26.14 -22.14
CA ARG A 320 8.18 -27.26 -22.15
C ARG A 320 8.62 -27.71 -23.54
N ASN A 321 7.73 -27.63 -24.53
CA ASN A 321 7.95 -28.14 -25.89
C ASN A 321 7.45 -27.17 -26.98
N GLY A 322 7.29 -25.89 -26.65
CA GLY A 322 6.59 -24.94 -27.50
C GLY A 322 7.02 -23.50 -27.31
N VAL A 323 6.06 -22.61 -27.51
CA VAL A 323 6.21 -21.16 -27.56
C VAL A 323 5.47 -20.49 -26.41
N GLY A 324 5.75 -19.21 -26.17
CA GLY A 324 5.03 -18.41 -25.17
C GLY A 324 5.27 -18.91 -23.75
N GLY A 325 6.46 -18.66 -23.19
CA GLY A 325 6.79 -19.15 -21.84
C GLY A 325 5.81 -18.60 -20.80
N GLY A 326 5.57 -17.28 -20.81
CA GLY A 326 4.54 -16.63 -20.00
C GLY A 326 3.18 -16.66 -20.69
N LEU A 327 3.12 -16.17 -21.93
CA LEU A 327 1.90 -16.02 -22.72
C LEU A 327 2.07 -16.50 -24.17
N GLU A 328 1.12 -17.29 -24.66
CA GLU A 328 0.88 -17.49 -26.10
C GLU A 328 -0.50 -16.93 -26.46
N ALA A 329 -0.56 -16.04 -27.44
CA ALA A 329 -1.81 -15.54 -28.03
C ALA A 329 -1.83 -15.79 -29.54
N ASP A 330 -2.85 -16.50 -30.03
CA ASP A 330 -2.92 -16.98 -31.41
C ASP A 330 -4.25 -16.71 -32.14
N ARG A 331 -4.19 -15.89 -33.19
CA ARG A 331 -5.27 -15.50 -34.11
C ARG A 331 -6.39 -14.72 -33.42
N LEU A 332 -6.00 -13.74 -32.59
CA LEU A 332 -6.90 -12.77 -31.94
C LEU A 332 -6.20 -11.41 -31.74
N PRO A 333 -6.94 -10.28 -31.67
CA PRO A 333 -6.41 -9.00 -31.20
C PRO A 333 -5.96 -9.06 -29.75
N VAL A 334 -4.87 -8.37 -29.41
CA VAL A 334 -4.25 -8.41 -28.08
C VAL A 334 -3.91 -7.01 -27.60
N ASP A 335 -4.35 -6.68 -26.39
CA ASP A 335 -4.00 -5.45 -25.67
C ASP A 335 -3.36 -5.83 -24.33
N ILE A 336 -2.08 -5.51 -24.15
CA ILE A 336 -1.34 -5.78 -22.91
C ILE A 336 -0.83 -4.44 -22.39
N VAL A 337 -1.33 -4.06 -21.21
CA VAL A 337 -1.03 -2.77 -20.58
C VAL A 337 -0.52 -3.01 -19.16
N ASN A 338 0.47 -2.22 -18.73
CA ASN A 338 0.96 -2.19 -17.35
C ASN A 338 1.28 -3.60 -16.79
N THR A 339 1.94 -4.45 -17.59
CA THR A 339 2.11 -5.88 -17.28
C THR A 339 3.58 -6.28 -17.30
N GLY A 340 3.98 -7.10 -16.35
CA GLY A 340 5.35 -7.57 -16.19
C GLY A 340 5.54 -9.05 -16.55
N PHE A 341 6.57 -9.38 -17.32
CA PHE A 341 6.98 -10.73 -17.71
C PHE A 341 8.42 -10.99 -17.27
N PHE A 342 8.59 -11.90 -16.31
CA PHE A 342 9.87 -12.15 -15.65
C PHE A 342 10.28 -13.63 -15.69
N GLN A 343 11.50 -13.93 -16.12
CA GLN A 343 12.08 -15.28 -16.09
C GLN A 343 11.25 -16.38 -16.76
N ASN A 344 10.34 -16.03 -17.67
CA ASN A 344 9.54 -17.02 -18.36
C ASN A 344 10.37 -17.72 -19.42
N ARG A 345 10.09 -19.00 -19.66
CA ARG A 345 10.95 -19.87 -20.46
C ARG A 345 10.17 -20.66 -21.50
N CYS A 346 10.66 -20.69 -22.73
CA CYS A 346 10.15 -21.58 -23.77
C CYS A 346 11.27 -22.28 -24.56
N THR A 347 10.93 -23.40 -25.20
CA THR A 347 11.85 -24.13 -26.08
C THR A 347 11.79 -23.72 -27.55
N ASP A 348 10.94 -22.76 -27.91
CA ASP A 348 10.90 -22.20 -29.26
C ASP A 348 11.02 -20.68 -29.29
N ALA A 349 9.92 -19.94 -29.18
CA ALA A 349 9.94 -18.49 -29.32
C ALA A 349 8.96 -17.78 -28.40
N GLY A 350 9.29 -16.53 -28.04
CA GLY A 350 8.52 -15.73 -27.08
C GLY A 350 8.69 -16.23 -25.67
N GLY A 351 9.87 -16.05 -25.08
CA GLY A 351 10.15 -16.52 -23.72
C GLY A 351 9.19 -15.87 -22.73
N GLY A 352 9.03 -14.54 -22.78
CA GLY A 352 8.00 -13.81 -22.07
C GLY A 352 6.63 -14.02 -22.69
N ALA A 353 6.45 -13.53 -23.92
CA ALA A 353 5.19 -13.68 -24.66
C ALA A 353 5.42 -13.92 -26.15
N ARG A 354 4.49 -14.65 -26.77
CA ARG A 354 4.36 -14.71 -28.23
C ARG A 354 2.94 -14.40 -28.64
N ILE A 355 2.83 -13.56 -29.67
CA ILE A 355 1.55 -13.07 -30.19
C ILE A 355 1.54 -13.26 -31.70
N ARG A 356 0.50 -13.91 -32.22
CA ARG A 356 0.23 -14.10 -33.64
C ARG A 356 -1.23 -13.77 -33.87
N GLY A 357 -1.61 -13.01 -34.89
CA GLY A 357 -2.99 -12.61 -35.15
C GLY A 357 -3.36 -11.22 -34.64
N GLY A 358 -4.25 -10.53 -35.38
CA GLY A 358 -4.99 -9.35 -34.91
C GLY A 358 -4.21 -8.03 -34.83
N ASP A 359 -4.85 -7.00 -34.27
CA ASP A 359 -4.18 -5.76 -33.87
C ASP A 359 -3.50 -6.00 -32.52
N VAL A 360 -2.23 -5.61 -32.38
CA VAL A 360 -1.43 -5.87 -31.18
C VAL A 360 -0.95 -4.56 -30.57
N VAL A 361 -1.32 -4.32 -29.31
CA VAL A 361 -0.81 -3.24 -28.46
C VAL A 361 -0.13 -3.87 -27.25
N VAL A 362 1.13 -3.51 -27.04
CA VAL A 362 1.89 -3.81 -25.83
C VAL A 362 2.42 -2.48 -25.31
N ALA A 363 1.88 -2.01 -24.20
CA ALA A 363 2.12 -0.68 -23.68
C ALA A 363 2.46 -0.69 -22.20
N ASN A 364 3.41 0.14 -21.77
CA ASN A 364 3.79 0.26 -20.37
C ASN A 364 4.18 -1.09 -19.72
N CYS A 365 4.88 -1.96 -20.45
CA CYS A 365 5.19 -3.32 -19.99
C CYS A 365 6.68 -3.50 -19.69
N VAL A 366 6.98 -4.42 -18.78
CA VAL A 366 8.36 -4.85 -18.47
C VAL A 366 8.54 -6.30 -18.88
N PHE A 367 9.57 -6.58 -19.70
CA PHE A 367 10.00 -7.93 -20.01
C PHE A 367 11.45 -8.11 -19.58
N ALA A 368 11.69 -8.94 -18.56
CA ALA A 368 13.04 -9.13 -18.05
C ALA A 368 13.42 -10.58 -17.73
N GLY A 369 14.68 -10.93 -18.04
CA GLY A 369 15.22 -12.25 -17.74
C GLY A 369 14.53 -13.42 -18.45
N ASN A 370 13.69 -13.17 -19.46
CA ASN A 370 12.96 -14.23 -20.15
C ASN A 370 13.87 -14.96 -21.14
N PHE A 371 13.57 -16.23 -21.38
CA PHE A 371 14.41 -17.12 -22.19
C PHE A 371 13.60 -17.82 -23.29
N ALA A 372 14.08 -17.75 -24.54
CA ALA A 372 13.59 -18.55 -25.65
C ALA A 372 14.72 -19.32 -26.33
N TYR A 373 14.53 -20.58 -26.71
CA TYR A 373 15.60 -21.31 -27.39
C TYR A 373 15.92 -20.73 -28.78
N TRP A 374 14.92 -20.43 -29.61
CA TRP A 374 15.13 -19.98 -30.99
C TRP A 374 15.11 -18.45 -31.11
N ARG A 375 14.01 -17.78 -30.75
CA ARG A 375 13.91 -16.32 -30.98
C ARG A 375 12.92 -15.59 -30.08
N GLY A 376 13.10 -14.27 -29.95
CA GLY A 376 12.23 -13.42 -29.13
C GLY A 376 12.27 -13.86 -27.68
N GLY A 377 13.43 -13.72 -27.03
CA GLY A 377 13.60 -14.10 -25.63
C GLY A 377 12.57 -13.40 -24.73
N ALA A 378 12.33 -12.11 -24.96
CA ALA A 378 11.22 -11.38 -24.33
C ALA A 378 9.90 -11.59 -25.08
N LEU A 379 9.85 -11.17 -26.33
CA LEU A 379 8.60 -10.99 -27.07
C LEU A 379 8.75 -11.42 -28.53
N ASP A 380 7.81 -12.22 -29.04
CA ASP A 380 7.75 -12.68 -30.44
C ASP A 380 6.38 -12.33 -31.06
N VAL A 381 6.30 -11.27 -31.87
CA VAL A 381 5.03 -10.74 -32.44
C VAL A 381 4.99 -10.93 -33.96
N HIS A 382 3.87 -11.46 -34.48
CA HIS A 382 3.71 -11.83 -35.89
C HIS A 382 2.50 -11.19 -36.55
N GLU A 383 2.51 -9.88 -36.79
CA GLU A 383 1.43 -9.21 -37.55
C GLU A 383 1.94 -8.02 -38.38
N VAL A 384 1.08 -7.51 -39.28
CA VAL A 384 1.41 -6.35 -40.14
C VAL A 384 1.47 -5.05 -39.34
N ASP A 385 0.56 -4.85 -38.39
CA ASP A 385 0.46 -3.63 -37.57
C ASP A 385 0.51 -4.00 -36.08
N HIS A 386 1.68 -3.86 -35.45
CA HIS A 386 1.86 -4.01 -34.00
C HIS A 386 2.45 -2.72 -33.42
N ARG A 387 2.09 -2.41 -32.17
CA ARG A 387 2.60 -1.26 -31.43
C ARG A 387 3.19 -1.74 -30.11
N VAL A 388 4.51 -1.66 -29.99
CA VAL A 388 5.22 -1.85 -28.72
C VAL A 388 5.70 -0.48 -28.28
N VAL A 389 5.08 0.05 -27.23
CA VAL A 389 5.23 1.46 -26.84
C VAL A 389 5.52 1.53 -25.34
N ASN A 390 6.48 2.34 -24.92
CA ASN A 390 6.82 2.53 -23.50
C ASN A 390 7.08 1.22 -22.75
N CYS A 391 7.81 0.31 -23.40
CA CYS A 391 8.19 -0.96 -22.78
C CYS A 391 9.67 -0.98 -22.39
N THR A 392 9.97 -1.61 -21.25
CA THR A 392 11.35 -1.94 -20.82
C THR A 392 11.63 -3.42 -21.07
N ILE A 393 12.57 -3.72 -21.95
CA ILE A 393 12.88 -5.05 -22.46
C ILE A 393 14.37 -5.33 -22.27
N VAL A 394 14.70 -6.04 -21.19
CA VAL A 394 16.07 -6.12 -20.67
C VAL A 394 16.49 -7.50 -20.22
N ASP A 395 17.76 -7.83 -20.44
CA ASP A 395 18.38 -9.10 -20.01
C ASP A 395 17.60 -10.36 -20.44
N ASN A 396 16.85 -10.28 -21.53
CA ASN A 396 16.21 -11.45 -22.13
C ASN A 396 17.19 -12.18 -23.04
N GLU A 397 17.08 -13.50 -23.10
CA GLU A 397 18.02 -14.34 -23.82
C GLU A 397 17.32 -15.20 -24.87
N SER A 398 17.95 -15.31 -26.04
CA SER A 398 17.69 -16.42 -26.95
C SER A 398 18.98 -17.02 -27.49
N TYR A 399 19.00 -18.31 -27.87
CA TYR A 399 20.25 -18.89 -28.39
C TYR A 399 20.57 -18.45 -29.82
N GLU A 400 19.57 -18.17 -30.65
CA GLU A 400 19.80 -17.94 -32.09
C GLU A 400 19.63 -16.47 -32.50
N THR A 401 18.43 -15.90 -32.38
CA THR A 401 18.14 -14.54 -32.89
C THR A 401 17.17 -13.78 -31.99
N ALA A 402 17.31 -12.45 -31.86
CA ALA A 402 16.39 -11.61 -31.08
C ALA A 402 16.24 -12.07 -29.62
N GLY A 403 17.26 -11.80 -28.80
CA GLY A 403 17.15 -11.97 -27.35
C GLY A 403 16.04 -11.12 -26.74
N GLY A 404 15.86 -9.88 -27.21
CA GLY A 404 14.73 -9.02 -26.83
C GLY A 404 13.48 -9.34 -27.62
N ILE A 405 13.28 -8.63 -28.74
CA ILE A 405 12.05 -8.67 -29.53
C ILE A 405 12.29 -9.28 -30.92
N CYS A 406 11.48 -10.26 -31.28
CA CYS A 406 11.33 -10.73 -32.66
C CYS A 406 10.01 -10.23 -33.22
N VAL A 407 10.03 -9.44 -34.29
CA VAL A 407 8.80 -8.89 -34.89
C VAL A 407 8.74 -9.02 -36.41
N ASN A 408 7.61 -8.63 -37.01
CA ASN A 408 7.51 -8.42 -38.45
C ASN A 408 8.05 -7.01 -38.85
N PRO A 409 8.52 -6.78 -40.09
CA PRO A 409 9.15 -5.51 -40.47
C PRO A 409 8.26 -4.25 -40.43
N ALA A 410 6.94 -4.42 -40.35
CA ALA A 410 5.94 -3.38 -40.60
C ALA A 410 5.29 -2.76 -39.34
N GLY A 411 5.65 -3.19 -38.13
CA GLY A 411 5.12 -2.58 -36.90
C GLY A 411 6.06 -1.60 -36.22
N LEU A 412 5.49 -0.89 -35.24
CA LEU A 412 6.08 0.20 -34.50
C LEU A 412 6.66 -0.30 -33.18
N VAL A 413 7.92 0.04 -32.94
CA VAL A 413 8.53 0.02 -31.61
C VAL A 413 8.90 1.46 -31.29
N ALA A 414 8.26 2.04 -30.28
CA ALA A 414 8.45 3.44 -29.92
C ALA A 414 8.62 3.65 -28.43
N ASN A 415 9.27 4.76 -28.06
CA ASN A 415 9.39 5.19 -26.67
C ASN A 415 9.86 4.05 -25.77
N SER A 416 10.75 3.15 -26.25
CA SER A 416 11.01 1.83 -25.64
C SER A 416 12.50 1.60 -25.32
N ILE A 417 12.80 0.92 -24.21
CA ILE A 417 14.16 0.49 -23.84
C ILE A 417 14.31 -0.98 -24.22
N VAL A 418 15.23 -1.28 -25.13
CA VAL A 418 15.53 -2.66 -25.54
C VAL A 418 17.04 -2.87 -25.47
N ARG A 419 17.52 -3.25 -24.28
CA ARG A 419 18.97 -3.24 -24.00
C ARG A 419 19.43 -4.40 -23.13
N GLY A 420 20.68 -4.84 -23.35
CA GLY A 420 21.29 -5.88 -22.53
C GLY A 420 20.73 -7.28 -22.79
N ASN A 421 19.95 -7.44 -23.86
CA ASN A 421 19.45 -8.75 -24.27
C ASN A 421 20.58 -9.55 -24.94
N HIS A 422 20.46 -10.88 -24.93
CA HIS A 422 21.51 -11.79 -25.38
C HIS A 422 20.99 -12.70 -26.50
N ALA A 423 21.68 -12.71 -27.64
CA ALA A 423 21.51 -13.75 -28.67
C ALA A 423 22.76 -13.91 -29.54
N ALA A 424 22.88 -15.04 -30.24
CA ALA A 424 24.00 -15.27 -31.16
C ALA A 424 24.01 -14.28 -32.34
N ARG A 425 22.83 -13.89 -32.82
CA ARG A 425 22.64 -12.83 -33.82
C ARG A 425 21.55 -11.88 -33.33
N TRP A 426 21.67 -10.59 -33.62
CA TRP A 426 20.60 -9.62 -33.34
C TRP A 426 20.09 -9.66 -31.89
N PRO A 427 20.95 -9.37 -30.89
CA PRO A 427 20.63 -9.58 -29.47
C PRO A 427 19.38 -8.83 -28.99
N ASP A 428 19.15 -7.60 -29.43
CA ASP A 428 18.02 -6.80 -28.95
C ASP A 428 16.77 -6.97 -29.80
N ILE A 429 16.87 -6.71 -31.10
CA ILE A 429 15.70 -6.68 -32.00
C ILE A 429 16.06 -7.33 -33.34
N ALA A 430 15.18 -8.20 -33.84
CA ALA A 430 15.26 -8.75 -35.18
C ALA A 430 13.87 -8.93 -35.80
N ASN A 431 13.82 -9.12 -37.12
CA ASN A 431 12.67 -9.75 -37.76
C ASN A 431 12.97 -11.19 -38.22
N ARG A 432 11.94 -11.92 -38.66
CA ARG A 432 12.09 -13.33 -39.08
C ARG A 432 13.03 -13.56 -40.27
N ASN A 433 13.21 -12.57 -41.13
CA ASN A 433 14.15 -12.66 -42.24
C ASN A 433 15.57 -12.23 -41.83
N GLU A 434 15.79 -12.01 -40.53
CA GLU A 434 17.00 -11.42 -39.97
C GLU A 434 17.34 -10.10 -40.67
N THR A 435 16.30 -9.33 -41.01
CA THR A 435 16.41 -7.97 -41.51
C THR A 435 15.91 -6.98 -40.46
N TRP A 436 16.12 -5.70 -40.72
CA TRP A 436 15.74 -4.62 -39.81
C TRP A 436 14.22 -4.37 -39.84
N ILE A 437 13.69 -3.83 -38.73
CA ILE A 437 12.37 -3.20 -38.70
C ILE A 437 12.46 -1.85 -39.40
N SER A 438 11.39 -1.45 -40.09
CA SER A 438 11.37 -0.18 -40.81
C SER A 438 10.91 1.03 -39.97
N ASP A 439 10.24 0.80 -38.83
CA ASP A 439 9.64 1.85 -38.00
C ASP A 439 10.00 1.72 -36.50
N LEU A 440 11.23 2.13 -36.17
CA LEU A 440 11.73 2.28 -34.80
C LEU A 440 11.86 3.78 -34.52
N ARG A 441 11.28 4.29 -33.43
CA ARG A 441 11.30 5.72 -33.09
C ARG A 441 11.53 5.92 -31.61
N TRP A 442 12.29 6.93 -31.19
CA TRP A 442 12.42 7.31 -29.77
C TRP A 442 12.73 6.11 -28.84
N ALA A 443 13.57 5.18 -29.32
CA ALA A 443 13.87 3.92 -28.64
C ALA A 443 15.37 3.76 -28.38
N ASN A 444 15.72 3.20 -27.24
CA ASN A 444 17.10 2.94 -26.83
C ASN A 444 17.47 1.46 -27.08
N VAL A 445 18.31 1.21 -28.07
CA VAL A 445 18.70 -0.14 -28.51
C VAL A 445 20.22 -0.29 -28.48
N SER A 446 20.76 -1.34 -27.83
CA SER A 446 22.22 -1.47 -27.60
C SER A 446 23.06 -1.73 -28.85
N VAL A 447 22.51 -2.37 -29.89
CA VAL A 447 23.29 -2.81 -31.06
C VAL A 447 22.68 -2.27 -32.35
N TRP A 448 23.13 -1.07 -32.74
CA TRP A 448 22.64 -0.44 -33.95
C TRP A 448 23.68 0.40 -34.71
N GLU A 449 23.70 0.30 -36.05
CA GLU A 449 24.76 0.84 -36.92
C GLU A 449 24.38 2.01 -37.87
N GLY A 450 23.21 2.69 -37.80
CA GLY A 450 23.17 4.06 -38.41
C GLY A 450 21.88 4.87 -38.60
N GLU A 451 21.73 6.03 -37.92
CA GLU A 451 20.63 7.06 -37.80
C GLU A 451 19.12 6.66 -37.58
N VAL A 452 18.69 6.34 -36.34
CA VAL A 452 17.27 6.10 -36.00
C VAL A 452 16.70 7.48 -35.67
N PRO A 453 15.53 7.88 -36.21
CA PRO A 453 14.87 9.10 -35.77
C PRO A 453 14.63 9.06 -34.25
N GLY A 454 15.17 10.04 -33.51
CA GLY A 454 15.08 10.08 -32.04
C GLY A 454 15.94 9.03 -31.32
N ARG A 455 17.06 8.57 -31.90
CA ARG A 455 17.99 7.65 -31.23
C ARG A 455 18.70 8.32 -30.07
N PHE A 456 18.68 7.67 -28.91
CA PHE A 456 19.48 8.08 -27.75
C PHE A 456 20.73 7.22 -27.62
N ASP A 457 21.89 7.77 -28.03
CA ASP A 457 23.19 7.11 -27.86
C ASP A 457 23.87 7.55 -26.57
N GLY A 458 24.01 6.62 -25.62
CA GLY A 458 24.73 6.86 -24.36
C GLY A 458 25.38 5.58 -23.79
N PRO A 459 26.43 5.73 -22.96
CA PRO A 459 27.13 4.62 -22.29
C PRO A 459 26.31 3.91 -21.20
N ALA A 460 25.02 4.23 -21.06
CA ALA A 460 24.21 3.78 -19.94
C ALA A 460 24.10 2.26 -19.84
N GLY A 461 24.42 1.73 -18.66
CA GLY A 461 24.10 0.37 -18.21
C GLY A 461 22.67 0.32 -17.68
N ILE A 462 22.35 -0.73 -16.93
CA ILE A 462 21.10 -0.84 -16.15
C ILE A 462 21.49 -0.81 -14.67
N VAL A 463 20.72 -0.13 -13.80
CA VAL A 463 21.09 0.21 -12.42
C VAL A 463 21.34 -1.04 -11.58
N ASP A 464 20.40 -2.00 -11.57
CA ASP A 464 20.59 -3.30 -10.94
C ASP A 464 19.83 -4.40 -11.67
N ARG A 465 20.50 -5.01 -12.66
CA ARG A 465 19.99 -6.11 -13.51
C ARG A 465 19.60 -7.38 -12.77
N ARG A 466 20.01 -7.51 -11.51
CA ARG A 466 19.85 -8.75 -10.74
C ARG A 466 19.21 -8.53 -9.38
N GLY A 467 18.87 -7.28 -9.08
CA GLY A 467 18.25 -6.87 -7.85
C GLY A 467 19.05 -7.23 -6.60
N PRO A 468 18.48 -6.88 -5.43
CA PRO A 468 18.94 -7.25 -4.12
C PRO A 468 19.46 -8.69 -3.94
N ASP A 469 18.79 -9.67 -4.55
CA ASP A 469 19.08 -11.10 -4.41
C ASP A 469 20.17 -11.63 -5.37
N ARG A 470 20.63 -10.80 -6.32
CA ARG A 470 21.60 -11.11 -7.38
C ARG A 470 21.14 -12.18 -8.37
N VAL A 471 19.84 -12.37 -8.52
CA VAL A 471 19.17 -13.30 -9.45
C VAL A 471 18.21 -12.53 -10.35
N GLY A 472 18.64 -12.15 -11.57
CA GLY A 472 17.81 -11.33 -12.45
C GLY A 472 16.49 -11.97 -12.89
N GLY A 473 15.41 -11.19 -12.76
CA GLY A 473 14.00 -11.43 -13.03
C GLY A 473 13.17 -11.97 -11.85
N THR A 474 13.57 -11.77 -10.59
CA THR A 474 12.78 -12.10 -9.39
C THR A 474 11.82 -10.98 -8.98
N GLY A 475 11.89 -9.81 -9.62
CA GLY A 475 11.02 -8.65 -9.38
C GLY A 475 11.58 -7.65 -8.38
N ASP A 476 12.77 -7.88 -7.84
CA ASP A 476 13.49 -6.93 -6.99
C ASP A 476 14.52 -6.12 -7.80
N GLU A 477 14.61 -6.34 -9.11
CA GLU A 477 15.55 -5.66 -9.99
C GLU A 477 15.22 -4.20 -10.22
N ASP A 478 16.29 -3.45 -10.43
CA ASP A 478 16.24 -2.06 -10.86
C ASP A 478 16.64 -1.96 -12.33
N TYR A 479 15.64 -2.04 -13.20
CA TYR A 479 15.84 -2.03 -14.64
C TYR A 479 16.06 -0.63 -15.25
N ARG A 480 16.23 0.41 -14.41
CA ARG A 480 16.53 1.79 -14.83
C ARG A 480 17.85 1.88 -15.59
N ALA A 481 18.00 2.86 -16.49
CA ALA A 481 19.27 3.11 -17.18
C ALA A 481 20.30 3.81 -16.27
N THR A 482 21.59 3.42 -16.30
CA THR A 482 22.64 4.13 -15.54
C THR A 482 23.16 5.34 -16.29
N GLY A 483 22.74 6.54 -15.89
CA GLY A 483 23.24 7.83 -16.39
C GLY A 483 22.34 8.49 -17.45
N CYS A 484 22.53 9.79 -17.69
CA CYS A 484 21.68 10.60 -18.57
C CYS A 484 21.61 9.99 -19.97
N LEU A 485 20.44 9.47 -20.32
CA LEU A 485 20.10 9.21 -21.70
C LEU A 485 19.73 10.56 -22.33
N LEU A 486 20.23 10.84 -23.53
CA LEU A 486 19.85 12.01 -24.34
C LEU A 486 18.37 12.00 -24.77
N GLY A 487 17.55 11.17 -24.14
CA GLY A 487 16.16 10.95 -24.47
C GLY A 487 15.19 11.08 -23.32
N ILE A 488 15.65 11.68 -22.23
CA ILE A 488 14.75 12.28 -21.25
C ILE A 488 13.98 13.38 -21.98
N ASP A 489 12.65 13.37 -21.90
CA ASP A 489 11.76 14.36 -22.52
C ASP A 489 11.67 14.35 -24.05
N ALA A 490 11.96 13.21 -24.67
CA ALA A 490 11.98 13.11 -26.14
C ALA A 490 11.01 12.06 -26.70
N GLY A 491 10.23 11.38 -25.87
CA GLY A 491 9.20 10.45 -26.32
C GLY A 491 8.05 11.15 -27.05
N ASP A 492 7.41 10.45 -27.98
CA ASP A 492 6.23 10.98 -28.67
C ASP A 492 4.96 10.70 -27.84
N ALA A 493 4.46 11.73 -27.15
CA ALA A 493 3.27 11.66 -26.31
C ALA A 493 2.01 11.23 -27.08
N THR A 494 1.97 11.46 -28.39
CA THR A 494 0.83 11.02 -29.23
C THR A 494 0.78 9.52 -29.45
N LEU A 495 1.86 8.79 -29.10
CA LEU A 495 1.93 7.33 -29.22
C LEU A 495 1.49 6.58 -27.96
N VAL A 496 1.42 7.25 -26.80
CA VAL A 496 0.94 6.67 -25.55
C VAL A 496 -0.55 6.36 -25.70
N PRO A 497 -0.99 5.11 -25.46
CA PRO A 497 -2.39 4.76 -25.57
C PRO A 497 -3.23 5.35 -24.43
N ALA A 498 -4.53 5.37 -24.63
CA ALA A 498 -5.48 5.81 -23.59
C ALA A 498 -5.45 4.89 -22.36
N ASP A 499 -5.69 5.45 -21.19
CA ASP A 499 -5.65 4.75 -19.91
C ASP A 499 -6.91 3.92 -19.63
N ARG A 500 -7.16 2.95 -20.50
CA ARG A 500 -8.27 1.99 -20.32
C ARG A 500 -8.11 1.10 -19.09
N ALA A 501 -6.95 1.18 -18.45
CA ALA A 501 -6.56 0.41 -17.30
C ALA A 501 -6.82 1.14 -15.99
N ASP A 502 -7.08 2.46 -16.02
CA ASP A 502 -7.19 3.31 -14.83
C ASP A 502 -5.97 3.15 -13.94
N VAL A 503 -4.77 3.38 -14.51
CA VAL A 503 -3.49 3.05 -13.88
C VAL A 503 -3.25 3.88 -12.63
N ASP A 504 -3.75 5.12 -12.57
CA ASP A 504 -3.67 6.00 -11.40
C ASP A 504 -4.95 6.08 -10.56
N LEU A 505 -6.00 5.34 -10.96
CA LEU A 505 -7.26 5.17 -10.22
C LEU A 505 -8.07 6.48 -10.07
N ASP A 506 -7.97 7.39 -11.04
CA ASP A 506 -8.72 8.64 -11.05
C ASP A 506 -10.08 8.52 -11.79
N GLY A 507 -10.29 7.41 -12.50
CA GLY A 507 -11.50 7.10 -13.26
C GLY A 507 -11.56 7.68 -14.68
N ASP A 508 -10.55 8.42 -15.15
CA ASP A 508 -10.45 8.92 -16.52
C ASP A 508 -9.81 7.89 -17.46
N LEU A 509 -10.66 7.06 -18.07
CA LEU A 509 -10.19 6.05 -19.03
C LEU A 509 -9.78 6.62 -20.41
N THR A 510 -9.87 7.94 -20.59
CA THR A 510 -9.69 8.60 -21.89
C THR A 510 -8.38 9.35 -22.03
N GLU A 511 -7.76 9.72 -20.92
CA GLU A 511 -6.43 10.31 -20.92
C GLU A 511 -5.35 9.31 -21.33
N ALA A 512 -4.14 9.78 -21.61
CA ALA A 512 -3.03 8.90 -21.92
C ALA A 512 -2.46 8.32 -20.61
N ILE A 513 -1.99 7.07 -20.63
CA ILE A 513 -1.50 6.38 -19.42
C ILE A 513 -0.57 7.30 -18.59
N PRO A 514 -1.00 7.75 -17.39
CA PRO A 514 -0.34 8.83 -16.66
C PRO A 514 0.90 8.37 -15.90
N LEU A 515 0.95 7.09 -15.50
CA LEU A 515 2.05 6.51 -14.73
C LEU A 515 2.80 5.41 -15.50
N ASP A 516 4.09 5.24 -15.23
CA ASP A 516 4.89 4.12 -15.70
C ASP A 516 4.57 2.81 -14.95
N TYR A 517 5.24 1.72 -15.31
CA TYR A 517 5.00 0.40 -14.69
C TYR A 517 5.28 0.38 -13.18
N PHE A 518 6.11 1.29 -12.68
CA PHE A 518 6.48 1.40 -11.28
C PHE A 518 5.65 2.44 -10.52
N GLY A 519 4.64 3.03 -11.16
CA GLY A 519 3.74 4.01 -10.56
C GLY A 519 4.29 5.43 -10.54
N LEU A 520 5.26 5.74 -11.40
CA LEU A 520 5.87 7.07 -11.48
C LEU A 520 5.27 7.91 -12.62
N PRO A 521 5.16 9.24 -12.49
CA PRO A 521 4.59 10.09 -13.54
C PRO A 521 5.32 9.94 -14.89
N ARG A 522 4.56 9.88 -15.98
CA ARG A 522 5.04 9.69 -17.36
C ARG A 522 5.19 10.98 -18.16
N PHE A 523 4.45 12.03 -17.82
CA PHE A 523 4.46 13.28 -18.57
C PHE A 523 5.10 14.37 -17.72
N VAL A 524 6.21 14.92 -18.20
CA VAL A 524 6.91 16.08 -17.61
C VAL A 524 7.30 16.99 -18.77
N ASP A 525 7.60 18.25 -18.49
CA ASP A 525 8.10 19.25 -19.45
C ASP A 525 9.50 19.66 -18.98
N ASP A 526 10.55 19.33 -19.75
CA ASP A 526 11.91 19.84 -19.55
C ASP A 526 12.19 20.95 -20.58
N PRO A 527 12.11 22.23 -20.18
CA PRO A 527 12.25 23.36 -21.11
C PRO A 527 13.67 23.49 -21.72
N SER A 528 14.64 22.65 -21.30
CA SER A 528 16.01 22.64 -21.78
C SER A 528 16.29 21.60 -22.89
N VAL A 529 15.37 20.67 -23.14
CA VAL A 529 15.48 19.62 -24.17
C VAL A 529 14.57 19.94 -25.35
N PRO A 530 14.92 19.60 -26.62
CA PRO A 530 14.02 19.80 -27.74
C PRO A 530 12.82 18.84 -27.69
N ASP A 531 11.63 19.40 -27.51
CA ASP A 531 10.36 18.67 -27.40
C ASP A 531 10.11 17.71 -28.57
N GLY A 532 9.53 16.56 -28.24
CA GLY A 532 8.83 15.69 -29.18
C GLY A 532 7.53 16.31 -29.70
N PRO A 533 6.73 15.58 -30.50
CA PRO A 533 5.38 16.01 -30.85
C PRO A 533 4.51 16.19 -29.58
N GLU A 534 4.14 17.45 -29.29
CA GLU A 534 3.42 17.85 -28.06
C GLU A 534 1.93 17.43 -28.02
N LEU A 535 1.42 17.16 -26.81
CA LEU A 535 0.00 17.29 -26.46
C LEU A 535 -0.34 18.75 -26.09
N PRO A 536 -1.61 19.18 -26.12
CA PRO A 536 -1.99 20.54 -25.72
C PRO A 536 -1.62 20.80 -24.25
N GLY A 537 -0.54 21.53 -23.97
CA GLY A 537 -0.09 21.82 -22.60
C GLY A 537 1.42 21.82 -22.38
N GLY A 538 2.24 21.41 -23.35
CA GLY A 538 3.71 21.47 -23.27
C GLY A 538 4.38 20.22 -22.68
N ALA A 539 3.65 19.33 -22.02
CA ALA A 539 4.21 18.08 -21.47
C ALA A 539 4.57 17.06 -22.57
N VAL A 540 5.75 16.43 -22.44
CA VAL A 540 6.26 15.42 -23.37
C VAL A 540 6.36 14.05 -22.66
N ASP A 541 6.32 12.96 -23.44
CA ASP A 541 6.39 11.61 -22.91
C ASP A 541 7.82 11.24 -22.52
N LEU A 542 7.94 10.76 -21.30
CA LEU A 542 9.19 10.30 -20.72
C LEU A 542 9.67 8.92 -21.27
N GLY A 543 9.35 8.52 -22.50
CA GLY A 543 9.84 7.28 -23.09
C GLY A 543 9.51 5.99 -22.28
N ALA A 544 10.45 5.03 -22.26
CA ALA A 544 10.26 3.71 -21.59
C ALA A 544 10.90 3.57 -20.22
N SER A 545 11.54 4.62 -19.73
CA SER A 545 11.93 4.78 -18.34
C SER A 545 12.49 6.17 -18.22
N GLU A 546 11.75 7.09 -17.61
CA GLU A 546 12.38 8.25 -17.00
C GLU A 546 11.89 8.34 -15.57
N TRP A 547 12.67 7.73 -14.68
CA TRP A 547 13.05 8.54 -13.52
C TRP A 547 14.52 8.87 -13.64
N ASN A 548 14.69 10.11 -14.10
CA ASN A 548 15.59 11.10 -13.56
C ASN A 548 15.91 10.78 -12.09
N LEU A 549 17.19 10.56 -11.77
CA LEU A 549 17.59 10.75 -10.39
C LEU A 549 17.49 12.26 -10.11
N ARG A 550 16.60 12.65 -9.18
CA ARG A 550 17.05 13.62 -8.17
C ARG A 550 18.26 12.97 -7.47
N GLY A 551 19.46 13.15 -8.02
CA GLY A 551 20.71 12.55 -7.51
C GLY A 551 21.77 12.09 -8.52
N VAL A 552 21.50 12.05 -9.84
CA VAL A 552 22.54 11.90 -10.88
C VAL A 552 22.23 12.90 -11.98
N THR A 553 22.70 14.12 -11.74
CA THR A 553 22.65 15.20 -12.70
C THR A 553 23.68 14.99 -13.79
N CYS A 554 23.24 15.12 -15.03
CA CYS A 554 24.06 15.81 -16.01
C CYS A 554 24.37 17.18 -15.42
N ALA A 555 25.66 17.52 -15.33
CA ALA A 555 26.20 18.55 -14.44
C ALA A 555 25.79 20.02 -14.74
N GLN A 556 24.60 20.28 -15.28
CA GLN A 556 24.12 21.63 -15.59
C GLN A 556 22.65 21.91 -15.26
N ASP A 557 21.87 20.96 -14.74
CA ASP A 557 20.45 21.20 -14.51
C ASP A 557 19.98 20.63 -13.16
N LEU A 558 20.03 21.48 -12.15
CA LEU A 558 19.28 21.32 -10.91
C LEU A 558 18.43 22.58 -10.82
N ASP A 559 17.10 22.48 -10.75
CA ASP A 559 16.15 23.57 -10.43
C ASP A 559 15.08 22.93 -9.54
N CYS A 560 15.29 22.98 -8.23
CA CYS A 560 14.54 22.20 -7.26
C CYS A 560 13.26 22.89 -6.77
N ASP A 561 13.16 24.21 -6.93
CA ASP A 561 11.97 25.01 -6.58
C ASP A 561 11.08 25.33 -7.81
N GLY A 562 11.51 24.91 -9.01
CA GLY A 562 10.70 24.93 -10.23
C GLY A 562 10.54 26.33 -10.83
N ASN A 563 11.46 27.24 -10.53
CA ASN A 563 11.36 28.65 -10.90
C ASN A 563 11.96 28.97 -12.30
N GLY A 564 12.59 27.99 -12.94
CA GLY A 564 13.27 28.10 -14.24
C GLY A 564 14.72 28.59 -14.17
N VAL A 565 15.32 28.66 -12.97
CA VAL A 565 16.70 29.06 -12.68
C VAL A 565 17.39 27.89 -11.99
N ALA A 566 18.63 27.60 -12.39
CA ALA A 566 19.34 26.48 -11.78
C ALA A 566 19.71 26.79 -10.31
N ASP A 567 19.62 25.80 -9.42
CA ASP A 567 20.03 25.80 -8.01
C ASP A 567 21.38 26.48 -7.80
N ALA A 568 22.38 26.17 -8.66
CA ALA A 568 23.70 26.78 -8.57
C ALA A 568 23.72 28.30 -8.87
N LEU A 569 22.74 28.79 -9.64
CA LEU A 569 22.51 30.22 -9.89
C LEU A 569 21.66 30.85 -8.79
N ASP A 570 20.69 30.14 -8.23
CA ASP A 570 19.89 30.59 -7.08
C ASP A 570 20.76 30.78 -5.83
N ILE A 571 21.63 29.79 -5.54
CA ILE A 571 22.62 29.86 -4.46
C ILE A 571 23.60 31.03 -4.67
N ALA A 572 24.03 31.26 -5.92
CA ALA A 572 25.01 32.29 -6.24
C ALA A 572 24.43 33.73 -6.25
N ALA A 573 23.10 33.87 -6.29
CA ALA A 573 22.39 35.14 -6.42
C ALA A 573 21.59 35.53 -5.17
N CYS A 574 21.85 34.90 -4.01
CA CYS A 574 21.15 35.19 -2.75
C CYS A 574 21.33 36.64 -2.27
N ASP A 575 20.45 37.53 -2.70
CA ASP A 575 20.28 38.91 -2.20
C ASP A 575 19.31 38.89 -0.99
N GLY A 576 19.72 38.23 0.09
CA GLY A 576 18.99 38.26 1.38
C GLY A 576 17.72 37.39 1.45
N ASP A 577 17.52 36.44 0.55
CA ASP A 577 16.47 35.40 0.65
C ASP A 577 17.04 34.17 1.41
N PRO A 578 16.56 33.85 2.63
CA PRO A 578 17.08 32.72 3.41
C PRO A 578 16.83 31.35 2.78
N GLY A 579 15.89 31.24 1.84
CA GLY A 579 15.52 29.97 1.22
C GLY A 579 16.40 29.57 0.05
N CYS A 580 17.26 30.44 -0.48
CA CYS A 580 18.16 30.13 -1.61
C CYS A 580 19.57 29.68 -1.16
N LEU A 581 19.86 29.73 0.15
CA LEU A 581 21.14 29.31 0.74
C LEU A 581 21.31 27.78 0.66
N ASP A 582 22.55 27.28 0.60
CA ASP A 582 22.89 25.84 0.62
C ASP A 582 23.68 25.54 1.90
N CYS A 583 23.00 25.56 3.04
CA CYS A 583 23.63 25.46 4.36
C CYS A 583 24.18 24.05 4.63
N ASN A 584 23.72 23.02 3.92
CA ASN A 584 24.21 21.64 4.04
C ASN A 584 25.25 21.25 2.98
N GLY A 585 25.58 22.15 2.03
CA GLY A 585 26.60 21.97 1.01
C GLY A 585 26.26 20.87 0.00
N ASN A 586 24.99 20.53 -0.15
CA ASN A 586 24.52 19.45 -1.02
C ASN A 586 24.35 19.92 -2.49
N GLY A 587 24.56 21.21 -2.76
CA GLY A 587 24.43 21.82 -4.08
C GLY A 587 22.99 22.20 -4.45
N ARG A 588 22.09 22.31 -3.46
CA ARG A 588 20.68 22.71 -3.60
C ARG A 588 20.33 23.80 -2.59
N PRO A 589 19.42 24.73 -2.94
CA PRO A 589 18.76 25.62 -2.00
C PRO A 589 18.09 24.87 -0.84
N ASP A 590 18.26 25.35 0.38
CA ASP A 590 17.69 24.80 1.63
C ASP A 590 16.16 24.71 1.57
N ARG A 591 15.49 25.59 0.81
CA ARG A 591 14.03 25.49 0.57
C ARG A 591 13.62 24.16 -0.08
N CYS A 592 14.53 23.52 -0.80
CA CYS A 592 14.28 22.28 -1.49
C CYS A 592 14.56 21.04 -0.64
N ASP A 593 15.17 21.20 0.53
CA ASP A 593 15.43 20.10 1.47
C ASP A 593 14.16 19.71 2.27
N LEU A 594 13.14 20.57 2.27
CA LEU A 594 11.86 20.36 2.95
C LEU A 594 10.87 19.51 2.11
N ILE A 595 10.99 19.53 0.79
CA ILE A 595 10.03 18.89 -0.13
C ILE A 595 10.25 17.37 -0.25
N ASP A 596 11.44 16.86 0.09
CA ASP A 596 11.83 15.45 -0.10
C ASP A 596 11.52 14.52 1.10
N ARG A 597 10.86 15.01 2.17
CA ARG A 597 10.62 14.22 3.40
C ARG A 597 9.25 13.50 3.46
N SER A 598 8.39 13.70 2.46
CA SER A 598 7.12 12.95 2.28
C SER A 598 7.09 12.10 1.01
N GLY A 599 8.24 11.89 0.36
CA GLY A 599 8.36 11.19 -0.92
C GLY A 599 8.47 9.66 -0.82
N PRO A 600 8.17 8.94 -1.93
CA PRO A 600 8.05 7.47 -1.99
C PRO A 600 9.38 6.69 -1.87
N PHE A 601 10.50 7.35 -1.56
CA PHE A 601 11.84 6.78 -1.72
C PHE A 601 12.31 5.89 -0.57
N PHE A 602 11.69 5.93 0.60
CA PHE A 602 11.93 4.98 1.68
C PHE A 602 10.62 4.76 2.44
N PRO A 603 9.69 3.90 1.96
CA PRO A 603 8.42 3.72 2.65
C PRO A 603 8.70 3.17 4.04
N ALA A 604 8.57 4.02 5.04
CA ALA A 604 8.53 3.59 6.42
C ALA A 604 7.36 2.60 6.51
N VAL A 605 7.65 1.36 6.92
CA VAL A 605 6.58 0.38 7.15
C VAL A 605 5.80 0.71 8.41
N GLY A 606 6.34 1.59 9.27
CA GLY A 606 5.61 2.31 10.31
C GLY A 606 6.38 3.56 10.78
N TYR A 607 5.65 4.63 11.11
CA TYR A 607 6.23 5.90 11.55
C TYR A 607 5.34 6.61 12.58
N TRP A 608 5.76 6.61 13.86
CA TRP A 608 5.00 7.21 14.95
C TRP A 608 5.69 8.49 15.43
N ARG A 609 5.08 9.63 15.11
CA ARG A 609 5.60 10.98 15.41
C ARG A 609 5.05 11.61 16.69
N PHE A 610 3.92 11.11 17.20
CA PHE A 610 3.32 11.56 18.47
C PHE A 610 3.00 13.06 18.58
N GLU A 611 2.72 13.71 17.45
CA GLU A 611 2.47 15.16 17.35
C GLU A 611 1.04 15.58 17.74
N GLU A 612 0.03 14.72 17.50
CA GLU A 612 -1.37 14.92 17.89
C GLU A 612 -2.00 13.58 18.30
N ASP A 613 -2.52 13.50 19.55
CA ASP A 613 -3.35 12.42 20.13
C ASP A 613 -2.95 10.95 19.84
N GLY A 614 -1.65 10.69 19.63
CA GLY A 614 -1.14 9.34 19.36
C GLY A 614 -1.47 8.78 17.98
N THR A 615 -1.90 9.63 17.04
CA THR A 615 -2.20 9.23 15.65
C THR A 615 -0.93 9.08 14.81
N ASN A 616 -0.91 8.05 13.97
CA ASN A 616 0.11 7.79 12.96
C ASN A 616 -0.23 8.61 11.69
N LEU A 617 0.77 9.15 10.99
CA LEU A 617 0.60 9.83 9.69
C LEU A 617 1.09 8.99 8.50
N GLY A 618 1.21 7.66 8.66
CA GLY A 618 1.51 6.71 7.58
C GLY A 618 0.52 5.55 7.54
N PHE A 619 -0.33 5.54 6.51
CA PHE A 619 -1.36 4.52 6.17
C PHE A 619 -2.43 4.28 7.25
N SER A 620 -3.69 4.52 6.89
CA SER A 620 -4.87 4.64 7.77
C SER A 620 -5.26 3.38 8.57
N ASP A 621 -4.73 2.21 8.26
CA ASP A 621 -5.33 0.93 8.70
C ASP A 621 -4.62 0.27 9.90
N LEU A 622 -3.58 0.91 10.46
CA LEU A 622 -2.73 0.31 11.52
C LEU A 622 -2.54 1.26 12.72
N GLN A 623 -3.66 1.72 13.31
CA GLN A 623 -3.61 2.43 14.59
C GLN A 623 -3.17 1.49 15.71
N GLY A 624 -2.25 1.97 16.55
CA GLY A 624 -1.84 1.26 17.77
C GLY A 624 -2.78 1.60 18.92
N ASP A 625 -3.32 0.60 19.61
CA ASP A 625 -4.10 0.83 20.82
C ASP A 625 -3.16 1.22 21.97
N LEU A 626 -3.38 2.38 22.57
CA LEU A 626 -2.78 2.77 23.85
C LEU A 626 -3.39 1.92 24.97
N GLN A 627 -2.56 1.17 25.72
CA GLN A 627 -3.02 0.29 26.78
C GLN A 627 -2.28 0.61 28.10
N GLY A 628 -3.03 1.03 29.13
CA GLY A 628 -2.53 1.37 30.48
C GLY A 628 -2.68 2.86 30.83
N ASP A 629 -2.48 3.23 32.11
CA ASP A 629 -2.60 4.61 32.68
C ASP A 629 -1.60 5.65 32.10
N SER A 630 -1.10 5.46 30.88
CA SER A 630 -0.38 6.49 30.12
C SER A 630 -1.40 7.48 29.55
N GLY A 631 -1.75 8.47 30.37
CA GLY A 631 -2.36 9.68 29.85
C GLY A 631 -1.39 10.30 28.84
N VAL A 632 -1.86 10.54 27.61
CA VAL A 632 -1.21 11.50 26.73
C VAL A 632 -1.24 12.82 27.49
N VAL A 633 -0.12 13.21 28.08
CA VAL A 633 0.02 14.55 28.65
C VAL A 633 0.26 15.45 27.44
N VAL A 634 -0.81 16.00 26.90
CA VAL A 634 -0.70 17.22 26.11
C VAL A 634 -0.25 18.28 27.11
N ASP A 635 0.95 18.78 26.88
CA ASP A 635 1.65 19.85 27.60
C ASP A 635 2.50 19.44 28.82
N VAL A 636 3.78 19.15 28.55
CA VAL A 636 4.89 19.67 29.36
C VAL A 636 6.02 20.09 28.43
N GLY A 637 6.10 21.40 28.13
CA GLY A 637 7.34 22.12 27.84
C GLY A 637 8.26 21.57 26.76
N VAL A 638 8.32 22.27 25.63
CA VAL A 638 9.37 22.21 24.61
C VAL A 638 10.75 22.15 25.28
N ASP A 639 11.42 21.01 25.23
CA ASP A 639 12.87 20.96 25.10
C ASP A 639 13.09 20.55 23.65
N ALA A 640 13.56 21.50 22.84
CA ALA A 640 13.77 21.32 21.41
C ALA A 640 14.53 20.01 21.14
N VAL A 641 13.89 19.06 20.47
CA VAL A 641 14.61 18.00 19.78
C VAL A 641 15.47 18.71 18.73
N PRO A 642 16.81 18.61 18.77
CA PRO A 642 17.62 19.23 17.76
C PRO A 642 17.33 18.57 16.40
N GLY A 643 16.74 19.32 15.47
CA GLY A 643 16.72 18.96 14.06
C GLY A 643 15.48 18.20 13.55
N ILE A 644 14.33 18.87 13.53
CA ILE A 644 13.47 18.81 12.34
C ILE A 644 13.26 20.24 11.85
N LEU A 645 13.94 20.59 10.75
CA LEU A 645 13.75 21.86 10.07
C LEU A 645 12.27 21.98 9.66
N GLY A 646 11.57 22.97 10.20
CA GLY A 646 10.28 23.44 9.69
C GLY A 646 9.00 22.68 10.10
N ALA A 647 9.07 21.60 10.88
CA ALA A 647 7.87 21.00 11.48
C ALA A 647 7.69 21.52 12.91
N VAL A 648 6.50 21.99 13.24
CA VAL A 648 6.15 22.29 14.64
C VAL A 648 6.07 20.95 15.36
N ASN A 649 7.13 20.53 16.06
CA ASN A 649 7.06 19.41 17.00
C ASN A 649 6.27 19.88 18.24
N ARG A 650 5.05 19.35 18.39
CA ARG A 650 4.04 19.69 19.39
C ARG A 650 3.95 18.66 20.52
N GLY A 651 4.55 17.45 20.39
CA GLY A 651 4.38 16.39 21.39
C GLY A 651 5.36 15.20 21.28
N SER A 652 5.47 14.42 22.37
CA SER A 652 6.21 13.13 22.41
C SER A 652 5.45 12.12 23.29
N LEU A 653 5.74 10.81 23.14
CA LEU A 653 5.08 9.78 23.95
C LEU A 653 5.83 9.48 25.25
N GLU A 654 5.24 9.88 26.37
CA GLU A 654 5.74 9.53 27.72
C GLU A 654 5.33 8.10 28.13
N ILE A 655 6.33 7.24 28.36
CA ILE A 655 6.12 5.85 28.78
C ILE A 655 6.06 5.77 30.32
N GLY A 656 4.84 5.89 30.85
CA GLY A 656 4.54 5.80 32.29
C GLY A 656 4.70 4.39 32.90
N ASP A 657 4.26 4.22 34.17
CA ASP A 657 4.47 2.98 34.93
C ASP A 657 3.82 1.72 34.32
N THR A 658 2.75 1.90 33.55
CA THR A 658 1.99 0.82 32.89
C THR A 658 1.81 1.03 31.38
N GLY A 659 2.36 2.10 30.80
CA GLY A 659 2.10 2.51 29.42
C GLY A 659 2.95 1.78 28.37
N PHE A 660 2.36 1.53 27.21
CA PHE A 660 3.00 1.07 25.98
C PHE A 660 2.05 1.21 24.79
N VAL A 661 2.59 1.15 23.57
CA VAL A 661 1.78 1.09 22.34
C VAL A 661 1.76 -0.35 21.84
N ARG A 662 0.57 -0.89 21.58
CA ARG A 662 0.41 -2.15 20.86
C ARG A 662 -0.12 -1.89 19.47
N VAL A 663 0.65 -2.30 18.47
CA VAL A 663 0.26 -2.22 17.06
C VAL A 663 -0.09 -3.63 16.60
N ARG A 664 -1.33 -3.82 16.12
CA ARG A 664 -1.76 -5.07 15.48
C ARG A 664 -1.09 -5.17 14.12
N ASP A 665 -0.62 -6.36 13.75
CA ASP A 665 0.11 -6.61 12.50
C ASP A 665 -0.44 -7.87 11.81
N PRO A 666 -1.72 -7.86 11.38
CA PRO A 666 -2.37 -9.03 10.77
C PRO A 666 -1.71 -9.47 9.46
N ASP A 667 -1.23 -8.49 8.69
CA ASP A 667 -0.57 -8.65 7.39
C ASP A 667 0.92 -8.98 7.48
N GLN A 668 1.48 -9.08 8.70
CA GLN A 668 2.91 -9.33 8.94
C GLN A 668 3.86 -8.29 8.31
N ARG A 669 3.41 -7.04 8.14
CA ARG A 669 4.19 -5.93 7.56
C ARG A 669 5.42 -5.61 8.38
N PHE A 670 5.35 -5.76 9.70
CA PHE A 670 6.46 -5.54 10.62
C PHE A 670 7.33 -6.78 10.87
N ALA A 671 7.02 -7.92 10.25
CA ALA A 671 7.84 -9.12 10.36
C ALA A 671 9.20 -8.91 9.66
N MET A 672 10.30 -9.24 10.35
CA MET A 672 11.64 -9.02 9.79
C MET A 672 11.92 -9.95 8.60
N GLY A 673 11.43 -11.19 8.65
CA GLY A 673 11.60 -12.19 7.59
C GLY A 673 13.07 -12.36 7.17
N ARG A 674 13.34 -12.71 5.91
CA ARG A 674 14.73 -12.88 5.42
C ARG A 674 15.44 -11.55 5.06
N GLY A 675 14.75 -10.41 5.15
CA GLY A 675 15.23 -9.10 4.69
C GLY A 675 16.10 -8.33 5.70
N SER A 676 16.68 -7.22 5.23
CA SER A 676 17.35 -6.20 6.07
C SER A 676 16.33 -5.19 6.60
N PHE A 677 16.62 -4.52 7.72
CA PHE A 677 15.66 -3.66 8.40
C PHE A 677 16.36 -2.58 9.21
N THR A 678 15.75 -1.40 9.35
CA THR A 678 16.24 -0.30 10.18
C THR A 678 15.14 0.16 11.14
N ILE A 679 15.51 0.34 12.40
CA ILE A 679 14.68 0.98 13.42
C ILE A 679 15.43 2.20 13.91
N GLU A 680 14.77 3.35 13.96
CA GLU A 680 15.30 4.56 14.60
C GLU A 680 14.23 5.29 15.39
N ALA A 681 14.64 6.09 16.37
CA ALA A 681 13.76 6.94 17.16
C ALA A 681 14.57 8.00 17.90
N TRP A 682 13.90 9.04 18.35
CA TRP A 682 14.36 9.86 19.47
C TRP A 682 13.93 9.22 20.79
N VAL A 683 14.84 9.14 21.76
CA VAL A 683 14.54 8.60 23.08
C VAL A 683 15.07 9.50 24.18
N ARG A 684 14.26 9.76 25.20
CA ARG A 684 14.67 10.40 26.45
C ARG A 684 14.54 9.40 27.58
N LEU A 685 15.61 9.15 28.32
CA LEU A 685 15.59 8.17 29.41
C LEU A 685 15.55 8.88 30.76
N ASP A 686 14.51 8.65 31.56
CA ASP A 686 14.42 9.23 32.92
C ASP A 686 15.40 8.58 33.89
N GLU A 687 15.79 7.33 33.61
CA GLU A 687 16.75 6.61 34.42
C GLU A 687 17.67 5.74 33.57
N LEU A 688 18.94 5.67 33.95
CA LEU A 688 19.94 4.86 33.23
C LEU A 688 19.98 3.40 33.67
N GLY A 689 20.37 2.54 32.74
CA GLY A 689 20.60 1.12 32.92
C GLY A 689 21.77 0.85 33.87
N ALA A 690 21.70 -0.29 34.55
CA ALA A 690 22.73 -0.74 35.48
C ALA A 690 23.02 -2.25 35.31
N MET A 691 24.30 -2.58 35.24
CA MET A 691 24.78 -3.95 35.08
C MET A 691 24.21 -4.86 36.16
N GLY A 692 23.62 -5.99 35.75
CA GLY A 692 23.16 -7.03 36.68
C GLY A 692 21.79 -6.77 37.30
N ASP A 693 21.09 -5.69 36.91
CA ASP A 693 19.70 -5.44 37.27
C ASP A 693 18.78 -5.77 36.08
N PRO A 694 18.09 -6.92 36.07
CA PRO A 694 17.15 -7.27 35.01
C PRO A 694 15.99 -6.29 34.89
N GLY A 695 15.64 -5.57 35.96
CA GLY A 695 14.60 -4.54 35.99
C GLY A 695 15.02 -3.23 35.32
N ARG A 696 16.25 -3.14 34.82
CA ARG A 696 16.82 -1.98 34.12
C ARG A 696 16.99 -2.20 32.61
N ARG A 697 16.37 -3.25 32.05
CA ARG A 697 16.26 -3.44 30.59
C ARG A 697 15.19 -2.51 30.02
N GLN A 698 15.57 -1.71 29.03
CA GLN A 698 14.70 -0.70 28.42
C GLN A 698 14.48 -1.03 26.94
N TYR A 699 13.25 -1.41 26.59
CA TYR A 699 12.86 -1.86 25.26
C TYR A 699 12.22 -0.71 24.49
N LEU A 700 12.81 -0.36 23.34
CA LEU A 700 12.22 0.62 22.43
C LEU A 700 11.17 -0.06 21.55
N VAL A 701 11.50 -1.20 20.93
CA VAL A 701 10.57 -1.98 20.10
C VAL A 701 10.72 -3.48 20.35
N GLN A 702 9.61 -4.20 20.32
CA GLN A 702 9.57 -5.67 20.27
C GLN A 702 8.48 -6.16 19.31
N ARG A 703 8.78 -7.20 18.52
CA ARG A 703 7.78 -7.99 17.80
C ARG A 703 7.83 -9.46 18.21
N LYS A 704 6.67 -10.04 18.52
CA LYS A 704 6.52 -11.47 18.86
C LYS A 704 5.23 -12.07 18.29
N PRO A 705 5.26 -13.34 17.82
CA PRO A 705 4.10 -14.02 17.28
C PRO A 705 3.06 -14.44 18.33
N GLY A 706 1.77 -14.41 17.96
CA GLY A 706 0.61 -14.76 18.79
C GLY A 706 0.53 -16.27 19.10
N ASP A 707 -0.02 -16.60 20.28
CA ASP A 707 -0.25 -17.96 20.83
C ASP A 707 0.95 -18.82 21.26
N SER A 708 2.18 -18.35 21.16
CA SER A 708 3.34 -19.14 21.66
C SER A 708 3.65 -18.90 23.14
N GLY A 709 3.16 -19.81 23.98
CA GLY A 709 3.67 -20.02 25.33
C GLY A 709 5.15 -20.43 25.33
N GLY A 710 6.11 -19.49 25.24
CA GLY A 710 7.55 -19.76 25.44
C GLY A 710 8.52 -19.24 24.37
N SER A 711 9.46 -18.39 24.81
CA SER A 711 10.81 -18.06 24.24
C SER A 711 11.01 -17.63 22.78
N ARG A 712 10.00 -17.68 21.89
CA ARG A 712 10.19 -17.33 20.46
C ARG A 712 10.08 -15.82 20.24
N MET A 713 11.07 -15.22 19.58
CA MET A 713 11.16 -13.78 19.29
C MET A 713 11.49 -13.59 17.82
N ASP A 714 10.77 -12.68 17.15
CA ASP A 714 11.11 -12.21 15.80
C ASP A 714 12.28 -11.22 15.93
N TYR A 715 12.05 -10.08 16.60
CA TYR A 715 13.11 -9.17 17.03
C TYR A 715 12.74 -8.30 18.24
N ALA A 716 13.75 -7.71 18.86
CA ALA A 716 13.62 -6.64 19.84
C ALA A 716 14.84 -5.71 19.84
N PHE A 717 14.60 -4.39 19.86
CA PHE A 717 15.63 -3.38 20.02
C PHE A 717 15.56 -2.75 21.42
N LEU A 718 16.64 -2.91 22.17
CA LEU A 718 16.80 -2.32 23.51
C LEU A 718 17.79 -1.17 23.41
N VAL A 719 17.37 -0.01 23.90
CA VAL A 719 18.23 1.17 24.03
C VAL A 719 19.20 1.06 25.21
N GLN A 720 18.84 0.27 26.23
CA GLN A 720 19.75 -0.11 27.31
C GLN A 720 19.53 -1.57 27.77
N GLY A 721 20.60 -2.36 27.70
CA GLY A 721 20.59 -3.79 27.95
C GLY A 721 20.53 -4.23 29.42
N GLY A 722 20.74 -3.34 30.41
CA GLY A 722 20.71 -3.64 31.85
C GLY A 722 21.57 -4.85 32.25
N ASN A 723 20.93 -5.99 32.50
CA ASN A 723 21.59 -7.30 32.38
C ASN A 723 21.27 -7.89 31.02
N LEU A 724 22.29 -8.33 30.27
CA LEU A 724 22.06 -8.96 28.99
C LEU A 724 21.01 -10.08 29.11
N PRO A 725 20.04 -10.15 28.19
CA PRO A 725 18.92 -11.08 28.27
C PRO A 725 19.36 -12.53 28.54
N THR A 726 18.75 -13.20 29.51
CA THR A 726 19.03 -14.61 29.81
C THR A 726 18.19 -15.52 28.90
N GLY A 727 18.80 -16.55 28.30
CA GLY A 727 18.11 -17.46 27.35
C GLY A 727 18.39 -17.18 25.87
N VAL A 728 19.56 -16.59 25.57
CA VAL A 728 20.04 -16.37 24.20
C VAL A 728 21.07 -17.43 23.85
N ASP A 729 20.95 -18.03 22.67
CA ASP A 729 21.82 -19.11 22.20
C ASP A 729 23.15 -18.60 21.65
N ARG A 730 23.18 -17.40 21.03
CA ARG A 730 24.37 -16.83 20.39
C ARG A 730 24.56 -15.34 20.69
N ARG A 731 25.77 -14.94 21.10
CA ARG A 731 26.12 -13.56 21.49
C ARG A 731 27.27 -12.99 20.67
N TYR A 732 27.11 -11.77 20.18
CA TYR A 732 28.08 -11.03 19.37
C TYR A 732 28.22 -9.58 19.86
N GLY A 733 29.28 -8.90 19.45
CA GLY A 733 29.60 -7.56 19.94
C GLY A 733 30.33 -7.57 21.28
N LYS A 734 30.05 -6.58 22.14
CA LYS A 734 30.80 -6.34 23.39
C LYS A 734 30.79 -7.57 24.33
N PRO A 735 31.93 -8.26 24.57
CA PRO A 735 31.93 -9.59 25.21
C PRO A 735 32.06 -9.58 26.74
N SER A 736 32.48 -8.48 27.36
CA SER A 736 32.67 -8.34 28.82
C SER A 736 32.77 -6.87 29.25
N GLY A 737 32.63 -6.59 30.55
CA GLY A 737 32.70 -5.22 31.08
C GLY A 737 31.44 -4.39 30.79
N LEU A 738 30.28 -5.04 30.86
CA LEU A 738 29.00 -4.40 30.56
C LEU A 738 28.66 -3.37 31.65
N SER A 739 28.25 -2.17 31.26
CA SER A 739 27.72 -1.16 32.19
C SER A 739 26.22 -1.36 32.42
N GLY A 740 25.55 -2.06 31.50
CA GLY A 740 24.09 -2.18 31.42
C GLY A 740 23.44 -1.05 30.63
N ARG A 741 24.23 -0.20 29.98
CA ARG A 741 23.78 0.95 29.16
C ARG A 741 24.00 0.75 27.67
N GLU A 742 24.49 -0.42 27.28
CA GLU A 742 24.70 -0.79 25.89
C GLU A 742 23.37 -0.94 25.15
N MET A 743 23.34 -0.49 23.89
CA MET A 743 22.28 -0.84 22.96
C MET A 743 22.37 -2.31 22.55
N VAL A 744 21.23 -2.98 22.42
CA VAL A 744 21.16 -4.41 22.11
C VAL A 744 20.07 -4.69 21.08
N LEU A 745 20.44 -5.37 20.00
CA LEU A 745 19.48 -5.93 19.04
C LEU A 745 19.38 -7.45 19.23
N GLN A 746 18.17 -7.93 19.44
CA GLN A 746 17.83 -9.35 19.51
C GLN A 746 16.99 -9.76 18.31
N PHE A 747 17.23 -10.95 17.76
CA PHE A 747 16.42 -11.51 16.68
C PHE A 747 16.52 -13.04 16.65
N GLY A 748 15.56 -13.73 16.02
CA GLY A 748 15.50 -15.19 16.04
C GLY A 748 14.66 -15.84 14.92
N ASP A 749 14.82 -17.15 14.78
CA ASP A 749 14.12 -18.02 13.81
C ASP A 749 13.05 -18.91 14.46
N GLY A 750 12.73 -18.64 15.74
CA GLY A 750 11.82 -19.45 16.54
C GLY A 750 12.45 -20.69 17.18
N ALA A 751 13.71 -21.01 16.87
CA ALA A 751 14.49 -22.07 17.51
C ALA A 751 15.71 -21.52 18.28
N ASP A 752 16.50 -20.64 17.65
CA ASP A 752 17.67 -19.98 18.21
C ASP A 752 17.43 -18.46 18.35
N THR A 753 18.07 -17.83 19.35
CA THR A 753 18.11 -16.35 19.48
C THR A 753 19.53 -15.81 19.36
N TRP A 754 19.69 -14.76 18.54
CA TRP A 754 20.89 -13.94 18.41
C TRP A 754 20.76 -12.67 19.24
N CYS A 755 21.87 -12.26 19.85
CA CYS A 755 21.97 -11.02 20.63
C CYS A 755 23.26 -10.30 20.21
N VAL A 756 23.11 -9.15 19.55
CA VAL A 756 24.22 -8.29 19.14
C VAL A 756 24.26 -7.08 20.07
N THR A 757 25.37 -6.91 20.80
CA THR A 757 25.54 -5.87 21.82
C THR A 757 26.51 -4.80 21.34
N SER A 758 26.05 -3.56 21.33
CA SER A 758 26.80 -2.37 20.94
C SER A 758 27.96 -2.06 21.92
N TYR A 759 29.05 -1.47 21.43
CA TYR A 759 30.05 -0.77 22.23
C TYR A 759 29.66 0.69 22.52
N LEU A 760 28.67 1.24 21.80
CA LEU A 760 28.06 2.52 22.09
C LEU A 760 27.08 2.39 23.27
N GLU A 761 27.04 3.42 24.11
CA GLU A 761 26.23 3.46 25.34
C GLU A 761 25.49 4.79 25.43
N ILE A 762 24.24 4.74 25.89
CA ILE A 762 23.50 5.94 26.31
C ILE A 762 23.94 6.29 27.72
N GLU A 763 24.73 7.36 27.87
CA GLU A 763 25.38 7.72 29.14
C GLU A 763 24.64 8.80 29.94
N ALA A 764 23.65 9.47 29.35
CA ALA A 764 22.90 10.58 29.95
C ALA A 764 21.38 10.42 29.76
N THR A 765 20.61 11.17 30.55
CA THR A 765 19.14 11.14 30.60
C THR A 765 18.48 12.17 29.67
N GLY A 766 19.24 12.71 28.71
CA GLY A 766 18.75 13.67 27.72
C GLY A 766 18.11 12.97 26.52
N TRP A 767 17.68 13.75 25.53
CA TRP A 767 17.27 13.24 24.23
C TRP A 767 18.48 12.68 23.49
N HIS A 768 18.28 11.51 22.89
CA HIS A 768 19.25 10.84 22.06
C HIS A 768 18.57 10.30 20.81
N HIS A 769 19.15 10.53 19.64
CA HIS A 769 18.75 9.78 18.46
C HIS A 769 19.41 8.41 18.52
N VAL A 770 18.63 7.36 18.34
CA VAL A 770 19.11 5.99 18.36
C VAL A 770 18.68 5.25 17.11
N SER A 771 19.56 4.45 16.54
CA SER A 771 19.23 3.59 15.41
C SER A 771 19.88 2.20 15.52
N ALA A 772 19.19 1.20 14.98
CA ALA A 772 19.69 -0.15 14.78
C ALA A 772 19.27 -0.66 13.41
N ALA A 773 20.24 -0.89 12.53
CA ALA A 773 20.04 -1.44 11.20
C ALA A 773 20.67 -2.82 11.11
N ILE A 774 19.85 -3.85 10.87
CA ILE A 774 20.34 -5.20 10.57
C ILE A 774 20.47 -5.37 9.06
N ASP A 775 21.68 -5.67 8.61
CA ASP A 775 21.93 -6.09 7.24
C ASP A 775 22.04 -7.61 7.16
N ALA A 776 20.97 -8.24 6.68
CA ALA A 776 20.90 -9.68 6.50
C ALA A 776 21.92 -10.20 5.47
N ARG A 777 22.34 -9.37 4.49
CA ARG A 777 23.24 -9.79 3.40
C ARG A 777 24.69 -9.89 3.84
N SER A 778 25.13 -8.95 4.67
CA SER A 778 26.49 -8.92 5.21
C SER A 778 26.62 -9.58 6.59
N ALA A 779 25.50 -10.02 7.19
CA ALA A 779 25.42 -10.49 8.56
C ALA A 779 26.02 -9.48 9.55
N THR A 780 25.61 -8.22 9.40
CA THR A 780 26.03 -7.12 10.27
C THR A 780 24.84 -6.43 10.93
N VAL A 781 25.08 -5.81 12.08
CA VAL A 781 24.17 -4.85 12.70
C VAL A 781 24.91 -3.53 12.87
N ARG A 782 24.38 -2.45 12.32
CA ARG A 782 24.87 -1.09 12.56
C ARG A 782 24.04 -0.42 13.64
N PHE A 783 24.69 0.03 14.70
CA PHE A 783 24.09 0.88 15.73
C PHE A 783 24.47 2.33 15.49
N GLY A 784 23.55 3.24 15.78
CA GLY A 784 23.76 4.68 15.79
C GLY A 784 23.31 5.31 17.10
N ILE A 785 24.08 6.27 17.62
CA ILE A 785 23.66 7.17 18.69
C ILE A 785 24.23 8.57 18.45
N ASP A 786 23.38 9.59 18.39
CA ASP A 786 23.76 11.00 18.22
C ASP A 786 24.78 11.21 17.09
N GLY A 787 24.44 10.77 15.87
CA GLY A 787 25.31 10.81 14.68
C GLY A 787 26.56 9.92 14.71
N ARG A 788 26.80 9.15 15.80
CA ARG A 788 27.93 8.21 15.90
C ARG A 788 27.49 6.81 15.56
N PHE A 789 28.23 6.13 14.68
CA PHE A 789 27.88 4.80 14.19
C PHE A 789 28.95 3.75 14.46
N GLU A 790 28.50 2.52 14.65
CA GLU A 790 29.37 1.34 14.60
C GLU A 790 28.67 0.17 13.94
N THR A 791 29.44 -0.74 13.36
CA THR A 791 28.92 -1.95 12.71
C THR A 791 29.55 -3.19 13.32
N ILE A 792 28.72 -4.16 13.71
CA ILE A 792 29.12 -5.39 14.39
C ILE A 792 28.69 -6.59 13.55
N GLU A 793 29.63 -7.47 13.23
CA GLU A 793 29.38 -8.74 12.54
C GLU A 793 28.81 -9.81 13.49
N TYR A 794 27.94 -10.67 12.97
CA TYR A 794 27.44 -11.87 13.65
C TYR A 794 27.51 -13.10 12.73
N GLU A 795 27.53 -14.31 13.29
CA GLU A 795 27.54 -15.53 12.46
C GLU A 795 26.12 -16.04 12.18
N GLY A 796 25.76 -16.08 10.89
CA GLY A 796 24.50 -16.62 10.38
C GLY A 796 23.94 -15.82 9.21
N SER A 797 24.50 -15.99 8.01
CA SER A 797 23.97 -15.35 6.80
C SER A 797 22.63 -15.94 6.32
N ASP A 798 22.24 -17.12 6.83
CA ASP A 798 21.01 -17.87 6.50
C ASP A 798 20.10 -18.08 7.72
N VAL A 799 19.97 -17.10 8.62
CA VAL A 799 19.00 -17.21 9.73
C VAL A 799 17.59 -17.13 9.15
N ASP A 800 16.82 -18.21 9.29
CA ASP A 800 15.44 -18.33 8.80
C ASP A 800 14.47 -17.56 9.71
N ARG A 801 14.53 -16.21 9.69
CA ARG A 801 13.83 -15.38 10.68
C ARG A 801 12.32 -15.58 10.62
N TYR A 802 11.72 -15.68 11.80
CA TYR A 802 10.39 -16.27 11.97
C TYR A 802 9.25 -15.31 11.63
N ALA A 803 8.62 -15.49 10.47
CA ALA A 803 7.49 -14.69 9.98
C ALA A 803 6.14 -15.37 10.27
N SER A 804 5.60 -15.17 11.47
CA SER A 804 4.22 -15.54 11.81
C SER A 804 3.47 -14.35 12.41
N GLN A 805 2.13 -14.43 12.44
CA GLN A 805 1.25 -13.37 12.96
C GLN A 805 1.64 -12.99 14.40
N GLY A 806 1.84 -11.70 14.67
CA GLY A 806 2.38 -11.24 15.94
C GLY A 806 2.30 -9.73 16.13
N ASN A 807 2.04 -9.27 17.35
CA ASN A 807 1.92 -7.83 17.63
C ASN A 807 3.29 -7.17 17.73
N LEU A 808 3.35 -5.91 17.27
CA LEU A 808 4.46 -4.99 17.51
C LEU A 808 4.14 -4.19 18.79
N ILE A 809 5.15 -4.05 19.66
CA ILE A 809 5.05 -3.36 20.94
C ILE A 809 6.11 -2.27 20.98
N LEU A 810 5.70 -1.02 21.21
CA LEU A 810 6.60 0.11 21.40
C LEU A 810 6.70 0.46 22.90
N GLY A 811 7.92 0.75 23.35
CA GLY A 811 8.22 1.12 24.73
C GLY A 811 8.19 -0.03 25.75
N ALA A 812 7.97 -1.28 25.32
CA ALA A 812 7.72 -2.40 26.24
C ALA A 812 8.15 -3.79 25.75
N HIS A 813 8.19 -4.73 26.70
CA HIS A 813 8.44 -6.15 26.50
C HIS A 813 7.34 -7.02 27.13
N THR A 814 6.86 -7.98 26.36
CA THR A 814 5.94 -9.05 26.78
C THR A 814 6.69 -10.35 27.03
N ASN A 815 6.37 -11.07 28.10
CA ASN A 815 6.98 -12.35 28.47
C ASN A 815 6.38 -13.53 27.71
N SER A 816 6.83 -14.75 28.02
CA SER A 816 6.39 -16.00 27.39
C SER A 816 4.90 -16.34 27.56
N SER A 817 4.17 -15.59 28.38
CA SER A 817 2.73 -15.76 28.58
C SER A 817 1.93 -14.59 27.99
N GLY A 818 2.56 -13.76 27.14
CA GLY A 818 1.97 -12.54 26.60
C GLY A 818 1.81 -11.43 27.63
N GLN A 819 2.26 -11.64 28.87
CA GLN A 819 2.15 -10.64 29.94
C GLN A 819 3.30 -9.65 29.87
N PHE A 820 2.97 -8.37 29.91
CA PHE A 820 3.93 -7.29 30.06
C PHE A 820 4.76 -7.45 31.34
N ASN A 821 6.08 -7.30 31.24
CA ASN A 821 6.95 -7.38 32.42
C ASN A 821 8.19 -6.47 32.44
N GLN A 822 8.49 -5.73 31.36
CA GLN A 822 9.59 -4.75 31.29
C GLN A 822 9.25 -3.62 30.29
N ARG A 823 9.76 -2.40 30.52
CA ARG A 823 9.48 -1.19 29.72
C ARG A 823 10.67 -0.25 29.60
N LEU A 824 10.58 0.67 28.64
CA LEU A 824 11.32 1.92 28.61
C LEU A 824 10.80 2.85 29.71
N ARG A 825 11.69 3.65 30.32
CA ARG A 825 11.33 4.66 31.32
C ARG A 825 11.77 6.02 30.82
N GLY A 826 10.80 6.83 30.42
CA GLY A 826 10.99 8.13 29.80
C GLY A 826 10.17 8.25 28.52
N ALA A 827 10.61 9.08 27.60
CA ALA A 827 9.86 9.42 26.40
C ALA A 827 10.46 8.77 25.15
N ILE A 828 9.59 8.51 24.17
CA ILE A 828 9.98 8.15 22.82
C ILE A 828 9.32 9.12 21.84
N ASP A 829 10.04 9.42 20.77
CA ASP A 829 9.55 10.29 19.72
C ASP A 829 10.05 9.82 18.35
N GLU A 830 9.32 10.15 17.29
CA GLU A 830 9.68 9.88 15.89
C GLU A 830 10.14 8.43 15.62
N VAL A 831 9.41 7.45 16.17
CA VAL A 831 9.76 6.03 16.04
C VAL A 831 9.49 5.60 14.59
N ARG A 832 10.55 5.29 13.86
CA ARG A 832 10.50 4.93 12.45
C ARG A 832 11.07 3.53 12.22
N ILE A 833 10.33 2.74 11.45
CA ILE A 833 10.70 1.38 11.06
C ILE A 833 10.70 1.28 9.54
N ILE A 834 11.83 0.89 8.94
CA ILE A 834 12.02 0.85 7.49
C ILE A 834 12.56 -0.51 7.04
N ARG A 835 12.07 -1.01 5.89
CA ARG A 835 12.68 -2.16 5.20
C ARG A 835 13.98 -1.74 4.53
N GLY A 836 15.07 -2.46 4.80
CA GLY A 836 16.41 -2.14 4.31
C GLY A 836 17.28 -1.38 5.32
N VAL A 837 18.49 -1.01 4.89
CA VAL A 837 19.46 -0.25 5.68
C VAL A 837 19.45 1.19 5.19
N ILE A 838 18.99 2.13 6.02
CA ILE A 838 18.95 3.57 5.68
C ILE A 838 20.39 4.12 5.60
N PRO A 839 20.82 4.81 4.54
CA PRO A 839 22.11 5.50 4.51
C PRO A 839 22.30 6.47 5.69
N VAL A 840 23.54 6.70 6.16
CA VAL A 840 23.80 7.55 7.34
C VAL A 840 23.19 8.94 7.18
N ASP A 841 23.39 9.53 6.01
CA ASP A 841 22.94 10.84 5.53
C ASP A 841 21.41 10.97 5.39
N ALA A 842 20.67 9.87 5.50
CA ALA A 842 19.20 9.86 5.46
C ALA A 842 18.55 9.53 6.83
N LEU A 843 19.36 9.42 7.90
CA LEU A 843 18.87 9.28 9.27
C LEU A 843 18.39 10.62 9.82
N LEU A 844 17.54 10.59 10.85
CA LEU A 844 16.91 11.79 11.41
C LEU A 844 17.89 12.78 12.08
N ASP A 845 19.18 12.43 12.28
CA ASP A 845 20.14 13.14 13.15
C ASP A 845 21.51 13.41 12.48
N VAL A 846 21.54 13.90 11.24
CA VAL A 846 22.81 14.34 10.61
C VAL A 846 22.91 15.86 10.61
N TRP A 847 23.76 16.40 11.49
CA TRP A 847 24.09 17.84 11.57
C TRP A 847 25.00 18.31 10.41
N PRO A 848 24.85 19.57 9.94
CA PRO A 848 25.42 20.10 8.71
C PRO A 848 26.89 20.51 8.84
N VAL A 849 27.61 20.51 7.72
CA VAL A 849 28.93 21.13 7.59
C VAL A 849 28.82 22.19 6.48
N GLY A 850 28.60 23.44 6.88
CA GLY A 850 28.47 24.60 5.97
C GLY A 850 29.79 25.32 5.71
N SER A 851 29.76 26.41 4.93
CA SER A 851 30.96 27.02 4.29
C SER A 851 31.28 28.48 4.67
N SER A 852 30.52 29.12 5.56
CA SER A 852 30.84 30.47 6.10
C SER A 852 31.74 30.40 7.35
N ALA A 853 32.17 31.56 7.86
CA ALA A 853 33.00 31.61 9.06
C ALA A 853 32.19 31.18 10.30
N ASP A 854 32.87 30.59 11.27
CA ASP A 854 32.32 30.16 12.56
C ASP A 854 33.08 30.97 13.64
N CYS A 855 32.54 32.15 13.97
CA CYS A 855 33.19 33.13 14.83
C CYS A 855 33.22 32.70 16.30
N ASN A 856 32.24 31.92 16.74
CA ASN A 856 32.12 31.44 18.12
C ASN A 856 32.76 30.05 18.33
N GLY A 857 33.15 29.37 17.26
CA GLY A 857 33.88 28.10 17.25
C GLY A 857 33.03 26.89 17.68
N ASN A 858 31.71 26.99 17.57
CA ASN A 858 30.77 25.95 18.01
C ASN A 858 30.58 24.84 16.94
N GLY A 859 31.12 25.03 15.73
CA GLY A 859 31.00 24.11 14.60
C GLY A 859 29.78 24.34 13.71
N LEU A 860 28.97 25.38 14.00
CA LEU A 860 27.88 25.89 13.17
C LEU A 860 28.34 27.19 12.47
N PRO A 861 28.05 27.40 11.18
CA PRO A 861 28.41 28.65 10.51
C PRO A 861 27.53 29.83 10.98
N ASP A 862 28.09 31.05 11.00
CA ASP A 862 27.51 32.26 11.62
C ASP A 862 26.08 32.60 11.16
N ASP A 863 25.83 32.52 9.86
CA ASP A 863 24.54 32.72 9.18
C ASP A 863 23.49 31.65 9.54
N CYS A 864 23.92 30.46 9.97
CA CYS A 864 23.03 29.43 10.50
C CYS A 864 22.63 29.70 11.96
N ASP A 865 23.53 30.25 12.79
CA ASP A 865 23.25 30.62 14.18
C ASP A 865 22.18 31.74 14.27
N ILE A 866 22.19 32.67 13.31
CA ILE A 866 21.23 33.78 13.21
C ILE A 866 19.83 33.27 12.81
N ARG A 867 19.77 32.40 11.79
CA ARG A 867 18.51 31.90 11.22
C ARG A 867 17.73 31.02 12.20
N ASP A 868 18.41 30.19 12.97
CA ASP A 868 17.76 29.24 13.90
C ASP A 868 17.36 29.93 15.22
N GLY A 869 17.55 31.25 15.34
CA GLY A 869 17.18 32.05 16.51
C GLY A 869 18.04 31.79 17.75
N LEU A 870 19.21 31.15 17.56
CA LEU A 870 20.15 30.83 18.64
C LEU A 870 21.03 32.03 19.02
N LEU A 871 21.31 32.94 18.08
CA LEU A 871 21.97 34.22 18.28
C LEU A 871 21.27 35.34 17.47
N ILE A 872 21.43 36.61 17.87
CA ILE A 872 20.78 37.78 17.25
C ILE A 872 21.76 38.48 16.31
N ASP A 873 21.31 38.92 15.13
CA ASP A 873 22.00 39.84 14.21
C ASP A 873 21.10 41.05 14.00
N ALA A 874 21.18 42.00 14.93
CA ALA A 874 20.27 43.14 14.98
C ALA A 874 20.59 44.22 13.94
N ASP A 875 21.82 44.24 13.41
CA ASP A 875 22.25 45.22 12.39
C ASP A 875 22.27 44.67 10.95
N GLY A 876 22.05 43.36 10.79
CA GLY A 876 21.82 42.68 9.52
C GLY A 876 23.08 42.52 8.69
N ASP A 877 24.24 42.51 9.33
CA ASP A 877 25.54 42.41 8.65
C ASP A 877 25.97 40.97 8.33
N GLY A 878 25.19 39.97 8.79
CA GLY A 878 25.41 38.55 8.56
C GLY A 878 26.38 37.89 9.54
N ILE A 879 26.74 38.56 10.64
CA ILE A 879 27.56 38.04 11.75
C ILE A 879 26.76 38.17 13.05
N PRO A 880 26.65 37.12 13.90
CA PRO A 880 25.96 37.24 15.17
C PRO A 880 26.52 38.36 16.07
N ASP A 881 25.65 39.17 16.68
CA ASP A 881 25.99 40.30 17.56
C ASP A 881 26.89 39.86 18.73
N ASP A 882 26.71 38.63 19.22
CA ASP A 882 27.52 38.06 20.30
C ASP A 882 28.98 37.78 19.88
N CYS A 883 29.26 37.72 18.57
CA CYS A 883 30.62 37.70 18.02
C CYS A 883 31.23 39.10 17.83
N VAL A 884 30.41 40.15 17.98
CA VAL A 884 30.86 41.55 18.02
C VAL A 884 31.00 41.96 19.49
N VAL A 885 32.21 41.83 20.02
CA VAL A 885 32.49 42.07 21.44
C VAL A 885 32.15 43.53 21.84
N ALA A 886 30.97 43.69 22.45
CA ALA A 886 30.52 44.70 23.41
C ALA A 886 31.00 46.15 23.24
N ALA A 887 30.10 47.07 22.84
CA ALA A 887 30.10 48.44 23.34
C ALA A 887 28.78 49.20 23.05
N SER A 888 27.89 49.29 24.04
CA SER A 888 27.01 50.47 24.17
C SER A 888 27.76 51.72 24.70
N CYS A 889 29.09 51.74 24.53
CA CYS A 889 29.98 52.84 24.91
C CYS A 889 31.31 52.77 24.13
N PRO A 890 31.35 53.14 22.83
CA PRO A 890 32.54 52.97 21.98
C PRO A 890 33.83 53.64 22.50
N ALA A 891 33.70 54.59 23.44
CA ALA A 891 34.82 55.29 24.06
C ALA A 891 35.37 54.62 25.33
N ASP A 892 34.80 53.50 25.77
CA ASP A 892 35.31 52.67 26.89
C ASP A 892 36.33 51.67 26.32
N LEU A 893 37.56 52.15 26.19
CA LEU A 893 38.65 51.46 25.51
C LEU A 893 39.33 50.40 26.37
N ASP A 894 39.15 50.45 27.70
CA ASP A 894 39.65 49.41 28.60
C ASP A 894 38.58 48.46 29.15
N GLY A 895 37.31 48.70 28.79
CA GLY A 895 36.19 47.78 28.97
C GLY A 895 35.73 47.68 30.41
N ASP A 896 35.95 48.72 31.22
CA ASP A 896 35.62 48.74 32.64
C ASP A 896 34.21 49.26 32.95
N GLY A 897 33.47 49.67 31.92
CA GLY A 897 32.10 50.18 31.97
C GLY A 897 32.01 51.69 32.20
N VAL A 898 33.13 52.42 32.20
CA VAL A 898 33.19 53.88 32.45
C VAL A 898 34.17 54.57 31.51
N VAL A 899 33.69 55.52 30.69
CA VAL A 899 34.59 56.33 29.85
C VAL A 899 35.29 57.39 30.71
N GLY A 900 36.59 57.19 30.95
CA GLY A 900 37.35 57.99 31.90
C GLY A 900 38.85 58.09 31.63
N GLY A 901 39.60 58.22 32.73
CA GLY A 901 41.05 58.48 32.67
C GLY A 901 41.88 57.29 32.19
N GLY A 902 41.34 56.06 32.28
CA GLY A 902 41.95 54.84 31.76
C GLY A 902 41.93 54.83 30.24
N ASP A 903 40.77 55.11 29.66
CA ASP A 903 40.51 55.17 28.21
C ASP A 903 41.27 56.30 27.55
N LEU A 904 41.32 57.48 28.18
CA LEU A 904 42.15 58.58 27.71
C LEU A 904 43.64 58.19 27.65
N GLY A 905 44.08 57.33 28.57
CA GLY A 905 45.42 56.77 28.57
C GLY A 905 45.67 55.84 27.38
N GLN A 906 44.70 54.98 27.04
CA GLN A 906 44.75 54.08 25.89
C GLN A 906 44.71 54.84 24.56
N LEU A 907 43.85 55.84 24.45
CA LEU A 907 43.76 56.69 23.27
C LEU A 907 45.09 57.41 22.97
N PHE A 908 45.85 57.82 24.00
CA PHE A 908 47.18 58.39 23.80
C PHE A 908 48.27 57.38 23.47
N LEU A 909 48.11 56.10 23.83
CA LEU A 909 49.05 55.05 23.43
C LEU A 909 48.97 54.76 21.94
N ASP A 910 47.77 54.86 21.38
CA ASP A 910 47.50 54.61 19.96
C ASP A 910 47.53 55.88 19.10
N TRP A 911 47.96 57.02 19.66
CA TRP A 911 47.95 58.30 18.97
C TRP A 911 48.77 58.31 17.67
N GLY A 912 48.10 58.59 16.55
CA GLY A 912 48.69 58.71 15.22
C GLY A 912 48.85 57.39 14.47
N VAL A 913 48.26 56.30 14.96
CA VAL A 913 48.16 55.02 14.26
C VAL A 913 46.69 54.62 14.07
N ASP A 914 46.45 53.67 13.18
CA ASP A 914 45.16 52.99 13.02
C ASP A 914 45.04 51.92 14.11
N GLY A 915 43.95 51.91 14.86
CA GLY A 915 43.80 51.09 16.05
C GLY A 915 42.47 51.27 16.77
N PRO A 916 42.21 50.51 17.85
CA PRO A 916 40.90 50.44 18.51
C PRO A 916 40.45 51.76 19.16
N ALA A 917 41.35 52.75 19.29
CA ALA A 917 41.02 54.09 19.77
C ALA A 917 40.63 55.08 18.64
N ASP A 918 40.49 54.62 17.40
CA ASP A 918 40.02 55.40 16.24
C ASP A 918 38.49 55.38 16.25
N LEU A 919 37.93 56.33 16.99
CA LEU A 919 36.50 56.40 17.32
C LEU A 919 35.69 57.05 16.20
N ASP A 920 36.29 57.86 15.33
CA ASP A 920 35.62 58.41 14.14
C ASP A 920 35.88 57.64 12.85
N GLY A 921 36.75 56.62 12.90
CA GLY A 921 37.00 55.66 11.83
C GLY A 921 37.70 56.28 10.62
N ASP A 922 38.44 57.38 10.83
CA ASP A 922 39.15 58.08 9.75
C ASP A 922 40.53 57.45 9.41
N GLY A 923 40.91 56.41 10.15
CA GLY A 923 42.14 55.64 10.02
C GLY A 923 43.31 56.20 10.84
N VAL A 924 43.12 57.21 11.68
CA VAL A 924 44.17 57.82 12.51
C VAL A 924 43.65 58.31 13.86
N VAL A 925 44.08 57.67 14.95
CA VAL A 925 43.78 58.16 16.32
C VAL A 925 44.38 59.54 16.56
N GLY A 926 43.53 60.54 16.76
CA GLY A 926 43.92 61.93 16.80
C GLY A 926 42.97 62.83 17.56
N GLY A 927 42.94 64.10 17.16
CA GLY A 927 42.16 65.12 17.84
C GLY A 927 40.64 64.94 17.71
N GLY A 928 40.19 64.21 16.67
CA GLY A 928 38.78 63.87 16.44
C GLY A 928 38.29 62.86 17.47
N ASP A 929 39.04 61.77 17.61
CA ASP A 929 38.77 60.67 18.56
C ASP A 929 38.83 61.14 20.00
N LEU A 930 39.80 61.98 20.34
CA LEU A 930 39.87 62.61 21.66
C LEU A 930 38.62 63.43 21.97
N GLY A 931 38.02 64.05 20.94
CA GLY A 931 36.75 64.77 21.07
C GLY A 931 35.58 63.84 21.34
N LEU A 932 35.52 62.69 20.66
CA LEU A 932 34.49 61.67 20.84
C LEU A 932 34.60 60.99 22.21
N LEU A 933 35.81 60.71 22.67
CA LEU A 933 36.04 60.12 23.99
C LEU A 933 35.54 61.05 25.12
N PHE A 934 35.71 62.37 24.99
CA PHE A 934 35.15 63.31 25.96
C PHE A 934 33.63 63.49 25.87
N LEU A 935 33.01 63.19 24.72
CA LEU A 935 31.55 63.24 24.59
C LEU A 935 30.87 62.08 25.31
N GLY A 936 31.54 60.92 25.42
CA GLY A 936 31.06 59.75 26.16
C GLY A 936 31.42 59.73 27.65
N TRP A 937 32.08 60.77 28.19
CA TRP A 937 32.71 60.74 29.53
C TRP A 937 31.71 60.51 30.68
N GLY A 938 31.72 59.32 31.30
CA GLY A 938 30.82 58.92 32.39
C GLY A 938 30.41 57.44 32.35
N ASP A 939 29.43 57.08 33.20
CA ASP A 939 28.82 55.73 33.24
C ASP A 939 27.84 55.53 32.06
N CYS A 940 27.78 54.33 31.48
CA CYS A 940 26.96 54.03 30.29
C CYS A 940 25.52 53.52 30.66
N PRO A 941 24.42 54.03 30.06
CA PRO A 941 23.03 53.65 30.42
C PRO A 941 22.37 52.57 29.52
N PRO A 942 21.37 51.79 30.01
CA PRO A 942 20.64 50.78 29.21
C PRO A 942 19.41 51.33 28.44
N GLY A 943 19.15 50.86 27.20
CA GLY A 943 18.22 51.42 26.19
C GLY A 943 16.72 51.04 26.26
N CYS A 944 15.88 51.62 25.38
CA CYS A 944 14.41 51.46 25.26
C CYS A 944 13.94 50.93 23.89
N ASP A 945 12.77 50.28 23.84
CA ASP A 945 12.19 49.50 22.70
C ASP A 945 11.02 50.23 21.97
N SER A 946 10.71 49.87 20.72
CA SER A 946 9.75 50.53 19.80
C SER A 946 8.27 50.25 20.04
N ASP A 947 7.94 49.20 20.80
CA ASP A 947 6.54 48.79 21.08
C ASP A 947 5.75 49.82 21.91
N ASP A 948 6.42 50.78 22.56
CA ASP A 948 5.78 51.83 23.36
C ASP A 948 5.31 53.07 22.52
N CYS A 949 5.53 53.09 21.19
CA CYS A 949 5.22 54.23 20.31
C CYS A 949 4.10 53.98 19.27
N ASP A 950 3.36 52.88 19.33
CA ASP A 950 2.28 52.53 18.39
C ASP A 950 1.03 53.42 18.56
N ASP A 951 0.48 53.96 17.46
CA ASP A 951 -0.77 54.74 17.42
C ASP A 951 -1.95 54.06 16.71
N ASP A 952 -1.85 52.75 16.41
CA ASP A 952 -2.90 51.90 15.82
C ASP A 952 -3.46 52.42 14.47
N ASP A 953 -2.69 53.22 13.72
CA ASP A 953 -3.05 53.69 12.37
C ASP A 953 -2.14 53.04 11.31
N GLU A 954 -2.65 52.03 10.60
CA GLU A 954 -1.92 51.27 9.57
C GLU A 954 -1.45 52.13 8.36
N CYS A 955 -1.90 53.40 8.25
CA CYS A 955 -1.42 54.33 7.23
C CYS A 955 -0.26 55.25 7.74
N THR A 956 0.25 55.04 8.95
CA THR A 956 1.48 55.67 9.47
C THR A 956 2.59 54.65 9.75
N LEU A 957 3.83 55.16 9.84
CA LEU A 957 5.03 54.41 10.23
C LEU A 957 5.64 55.12 11.44
N GLU A 958 5.86 54.37 12.52
CA GLU A 958 6.27 54.85 13.84
C GLU A 958 7.79 54.76 14.01
N GLY A 959 8.39 55.72 14.71
CA GLY A 959 9.81 55.69 15.02
C GLY A 959 10.12 56.37 16.35
N CYS A 960 11.04 55.79 17.12
CA CYS A 960 11.54 56.34 18.38
C CYS A 960 12.97 56.88 18.22
N HIS A 961 13.20 58.13 18.68
CA HIS A 961 14.53 58.74 18.55
C HIS A 961 15.50 58.21 19.63
N PRO A 962 16.61 57.51 19.26
CA PRO A 962 17.40 56.68 20.16
C PRO A 962 18.22 57.44 21.23
N VAL A 963 18.38 58.77 21.08
CA VAL A 963 19.10 59.61 22.07
C VAL A 963 18.15 60.32 23.04
N THR A 964 16.86 60.48 22.70
CA THR A 964 15.93 61.33 23.46
C THR A 964 14.61 60.67 23.87
N GLY A 965 14.24 59.53 23.28
CA GLY A 965 12.99 58.81 23.59
C GLY A 965 11.72 59.53 23.13
N ALA A 966 11.73 60.21 21.99
CA ALA A 966 10.56 60.90 21.44
C ALA A 966 9.98 60.13 20.25
N CYS A 967 8.65 59.89 20.25
CA CYS A 967 7.94 59.20 19.15
C CYS A 967 7.67 60.16 17.97
N THR A 968 7.78 59.64 16.75
CA THR A 968 7.45 60.33 15.50
C THR A 968 6.67 59.42 14.56
N HIS A 969 5.61 59.94 13.92
CA HIS A 969 4.72 59.17 13.02
C HIS A 969 4.76 59.77 11.60
N PHE A 970 5.05 58.94 10.59
CA PHE A 970 5.14 59.34 9.18
C PHE A 970 4.02 58.74 8.35
N ARG A 971 3.22 59.60 7.70
CA ARG A 971 2.06 59.16 6.90
C ARG A 971 2.47 58.66 5.51
N LEU A 972 1.99 57.48 5.11
CA LEU A 972 2.27 56.85 3.82
C LEU A 972 1.51 57.52 2.65
N PRO A 973 2.18 57.86 1.52
CA PRO A 973 1.50 58.49 0.38
C PRO A 973 0.74 57.47 -0.48
N GLY A 974 -0.59 57.60 -0.56
CA GLY A 974 -1.45 56.78 -1.43
C GLY A 974 -2.50 55.94 -0.70
N CYS A 975 -2.43 55.85 0.63
CA CYS A 975 -3.42 55.22 1.48
C CYS A 975 -4.74 56.02 1.45
N ILE A 976 -5.82 55.46 0.90
CA ILE A 976 -7.19 55.99 1.01
C ILE A 976 -8.03 54.89 1.66
N THR A 977 -8.59 55.15 2.83
CA THR A 977 -9.46 54.24 3.59
C THR A 977 -10.84 54.10 2.93
N ASP A 978 -11.31 52.87 2.76
CA ASP A 978 -12.67 52.52 2.34
C ASP A 978 -13.68 52.77 3.49
N PRO A 979 -14.73 53.59 3.33
CA PRO A 979 -15.73 53.84 4.38
C PRO A 979 -16.69 52.67 4.67
N CYS A 980 -16.69 51.58 3.91
CA CYS A 980 -17.63 50.46 4.04
C CYS A 980 -17.04 49.20 4.69
N PHE A 981 -15.80 49.26 5.19
CA PHE A 981 -15.14 48.11 5.79
C PHE A 981 -15.82 47.71 7.13
N GLY A 982 -16.31 46.47 7.21
CA GLY A 982 -17.01 45.90 8.39
C GLY A 982 -18.54 45.96 8.37
N ASP A 983 -19.15 46.16 7.20
CA ASP A 983 -20.61 46.26 6.93
C ASP A 983 -21.46 46.87 8.08
N PRO A 984 -21.42 48.21 8.24
CA PRO A 984 -22.13 48.89 9.33
C PRO A 984 -23.64 49.08 9.08
N CYS A 985 -24.20 48.55 7.98
CA CYS A 985 -25.58 48.81 7.57
C CYS A 985 -26.58 47.68 7.89
N ASP A 986 -26.11 46.52 8.37
CA ASP A 986 -26.94 45.38 8.77
C ASP A 986 -27.85 45.74 9.97
N ASP A 987 -29.17 45.73 9.76
CA ASP A 987 -30.16 45.96 10.83
C ASP A 987 -30.70 44.69 11.49
N GLY A 988 -30.22 43.52 11.07
CA GLY A 988 -30.58 42.21 11.61
C GLY A 988 -32.02 41.79 11.31
N ASP A 989 -32.68 42.40 10.32
CA ASP A 989 -34.00 41.98 9.82
C ASP A 989 -33.86 41.38 8.41
N ASP A 990 -33.95 40.04 8.32
CA ASP A 990 -33.82 39.29 7.05
C ASP A 990 -34.92 39.64 6.02
N CYS A 991 -35.95 40.41 6.42
CA CYS A 991 -36.99 40.93 5.52
C CYS A 991 -36.67 42.33 4.94
N THR A 992 -35.49 42.90 5.21
CA THR A 992 -34.95 44.11 4.57
C THR A 992 -33.68 43.80 3.77
N VAL A 993 -33.43 44.57 2.71
CA VAL A 993 -32.15 44.56 1.99
C VAL A 993 -31.40 45.82 2.38
N ASP A 994 -30.22 45.63 2.97
CA ASP A 994 -29.37 46.70 3.50
C ASP A 994 -28.27 47.05 2.48
N GLU A 995 -28.20 48.32 2.07
CA GLU A 995 -27.27 48.77 1.03
C GLU A 995 -26.52 50.03 1.51
N CYS A 996 -25.18 49.98 1.49
CA CYS A 996 -24.29 51.09 1.88
C CYS A 996 -23.76 51.83 0.64
N ASP A 997 -23.88 53.16 0.58
CA ASP A 997 -23.27 53.97 -0.48
C ASP A 997 -21.74 54.09 -0.28
N PRO A 998 -20.90 53.53 -1.17
CA PRO A 998 -19.44 53.48 -1.01
C PRO A 998 -18.73 54.83 -1.18
N ILE A 999 -19.45 55.89 -1.58
CA ILE A 999 -18.89 57.24 -1.72
C ILE A 999 -19.25 58.12 -0.52
N THR A 1000 -20.36 57.84 0.17
CA THR A 1000 -20.89 58.71 1.23
C THR A 1000 -21.05 58.04 2.60
N GLY A 1001 -20.99 56.70 2.69
CA GLY A 1001 -21.19 55.93 3.92
C GLY A 1001 -22.64 55.95 4.44
N GLY A 1002 -23.62 56.20 3.57
CA GLY A 1002 -25.04 56.24 3.93
C GLY A 1002 -25.74 54.89 3.74
N CYS A 1003 -26.50 54.43 4.74
CA CYS A 1003 -27.26 53.17 4.70
C CYS A 1003 -28.72 53.35 4.24
N THR A 1004 -29.23 52.39 3.47
CA THR A 1004 -30.67 52.25 3.16
C THR A 1004 -31.15 50.82 3.31
N ASN A 1005 -32.24 50.62 4.05
CA ASN A 1005 -32.80 49.30 4.38
C ASN A 1005 -34.20 49.19 3.76
N LEU A 1006 -34.31 48.42 2.67
CA LEU A 1006 -35.52 48.36 1.84
C LEU A 1006 -36.35 47.10 2.13
N PRO A 1007 -37.64 47.21 2.49
CA PRO A 1007 -38.46 46.05 2.80
C PRO A 1007 -38.72 45.15 1.59
N ILE A 1008 -38.55 43.84 1.75
CA ILE A 1008 -38.86 42.82 0.74
C ILE A 1008 -40.39 42.60 0.68
N PRO A 1009 -41.08 42.90 -0.44
CA PRO A 1009 -42.54 42.79 -0.51
C PRO A 1009 -43.01 41.32 -0.51
N GLY A 1010 -43.66 40.90 0.58
CA GLY A 1010 -44.24 39.56 0.73
C GLY A 1010 -43.68 38.74 1.89
N CYS A 1011 -42.62 39.23 2.55
CA CYS A 1011 -42.04 38.64 3.75
C CYS A 1011 -43.02 38.82 4.94
N SER A 1012 -43.51 37.71 5.50
CA SER A 1012 -44.40 37.63 6.67
C SER A 1012 -43.69 36.79 7.73
N PRO A 1013 -43.88 37.04 9.05
CA PRO A 1013 -43.14 36.35 10.10
C PRO A 1013 -43.21 34.83 9.94
N ASP A 1014 -42.02 34.25 10.00
CA ASP A 1014 -41.67 32.91 9.61
C ASP A 1014 -42.59 31.84 10.28
N PRO A 1015 -43.36 31.07 9.50
CA PRO A 1015 -44.12 29.93 9.99
C PRO A 1015 -43.26 28.84 10.64
N CYS A 1016 -41.94 28.88 10.45
CA CYS A 1016 -40.97 27.92 10.96
C CYS A 1016 -40.41 28.30 12.34
N GLU A 1017 -40.80 29.45 12.90
CA GLU A 1017 -40.40 29.87 14.25
C GLU A 1017 -40.93 28.87 15.32
N GLY A 1018 -40.06 27.97 15.76
CA GLY A 1018 -40.34 26.93 16.76
C GLY A 1018 -40.78 25.57 16.19
N VAL A 1019 -40.77 25.38 14.88
CA VAL A 1019 -41.01 24.08 14.23
C VAL A 1019 -39.66 23.37 14.07
N ARG A 1020 -39.45 22.28 14.81
CA ARG A 1020 -38.31 21.37 14.57
C ARG A 1020 -38.74 20.36 13.52
N CYS A 1021 -38.23 20.53 12.30
CA CYS A 1021 -38.47 19.60 11.21
C CYS A 1021 -37.46 18.46 11.16
N ASP A 1022 -36.93 18.03 12.30
CA ASP A 1022 -35.99 16.91 12.37
C ASP A 1022 -36.79 15.60 12.24
N ASP A 1023 -36.68 14.90 11.10
CA ASP A 1023 -37.32 13.59 10.90
C ASP A 1023 -36.52 12.43 11.50
N GLY A 1024 -35.37 12.75 12.11
CA GLY A 1024 -34.46 11.78 12.69
C GLY A 1024 -33.69 10.98 11.64
N ASN A 1025 -33.76 11.37 10.36
CA ASN A 1025 -32.95 10.84 9.29
C ASN A 1025 -31.83 11.85 8.93
N PRO A 1026 -30.63 11.68 9.48
CA PRO A 1026 -29.52 12.57 9.23
C PRO A 1026 -28.95 12.51 7.79
N CYS A 1027 -29.52 11.68 6.92
CA CYS A 1027 -29.29 11.69 5.47
C CYS A 1027 -30.29 12.54 4.66
N THR A 1028 -31.22 13.23 5.31
CA THR A 1028 -32.02 14.28 4.70
C THR A 1028 -31.66 15.63 5.29
N ASP A 1029 -31.52 16.63 4.42
CA ASP A 1029 -31.57 18.01 4.86
C ASP A 1029 -33.03 18.36 5.11
N ASP A 1030 -33.29 18.76 6.36
CA ASP A 1030 -34.63 18.93 6.86
C ASP A 1030 -35.02 20.41 6.90
N PHE A 1031 -35.90 20.82 6.00
CA PHE A 1031 -36.34 22.20 5.89
C PHE A 1031 -37.83 22.33 6.19
N CYS A 1032 -38.18 23.35 6.96
CA CYS A 1032 -39.55 23.80 7.06
C CYS A 1032 -39.88 24.69 5.85
N ASP A 1033 -40.96 24.40 5.12
CA ASP A 1033 -41.43 25.25 4.02
C ASP A 1033 -41.84 26.63 4.59
N PRO A 1034 -41.17 27.73 4.20
CA PRO A 1034 -41.38 29.04 4.81
C PRO A 1034 -42.72 29.70 4.40
N VAL A 1035 -43.47 29.10 3.47
CA VAL A 1035 -44.79 29.57 3.01
C VAL A 1035 -45.92 28.77 3.65
N THR A 1036 -45.74 27.47 3.89
CA THR A 1036 -46.80 26.59 4.42
C THR A 1036 -46.59 26.11 5.86
N GLY A 1037 -45.34 26.14 6.38
CA GLY A 1037 -44.97 25.60 7.68
C GLY A 1037 -44.89 24.07 7.72
N ASP A 1038 -44.92 23.41 6.55
CA ASP A 1038 -44.82 21.95 6.44
C ASP A 1038 -43.35 21.52 6.33
N CYS A 1039 -42.98 20.46 7.04
CA CYS A 1039 -41.63 19.90 6.94
C CYS A 1039 -41.44 19.17 5.60
N ARG A 1040 -40.28 19.41 5.00
CA ARG A 1040 -39.80 18.78 3.77
C ARG A 1040 -38.40 18.26 4.05
N PHE A 1041 -38.15 17.05 3.58
CA PHE A 1041 -36.91 16.32 3.80
C PHE A 1041 -36.36 16.02 2.41
N GLU A 1042 -35.23 16.61 2.05
CA GLU A 1042 -34.55 16.33 0.77
C GLU A 1042 -33.28 15.53 1.04
N LEU A 1043 -33.03 14.50 0.23
CA LEU A 1043 -31.86 13.63 0.39
C LEU A 1043 -30.57 14.42 0.10
N ILE A 1044 -29.59 14.30 1.00
CA ILE A 1044 -28.25 14.86 0.81
C ILE A 1044 -27.49 14.02 -0.23
N GLU A 1045 -26.98 14.67 -1.29
CA GLU A 1045 -26.26 14.00 -2.37
C GLU A 1045 -24.91 13.46 -1.83
N GLY A 1046 -24.77 12.12 -1.76
CA GLY A 1046 -23.61 11.44 -1.16
C GLY A 1046 -23.96 10.50 0.01
N CYS A 1047 -25.19 10.56 0.55
CA CYS A 1047 -25.62 9.72 1.68
C CYS A 1047 -25.88 8.24 1.32
N GLU A 1048 -25.68 7.84 0.06
CA GLU A 1048 -25.72 6.44 -0.39
C GLU A 1048 -24.46 5.67 0.05
N ASN A 1049 -23.43 6.36 0.58
CA ASN A 1049 -22.12 5.82 0.97
C ASN A 1049 -21.76 6.12 2.43
N ALA A 1050 -22.74 6.36 3.31
CA ALA A 1050 -22.45 6.60 4.72
C ALA A 1050 -21.79 5.34 5.33
N PRO A 1051 -20.59 5.44 5.91
CA PRO A 1051 -19.91 4.29 6.49
C PRO A 1051 -20.55 3.89 7.83
N CYS A 1052 -20.27 2.68 8.29
CA CYS A 1052 -20.69 2.23 9.61
C CYS A 1052 -20.30 3.20 10.72
N GLY A 1053 -21.21 3.41 11.67
CA GLY A 1053 -21.01 4.34 12.79
C GLY A 1053 -21.23 5.81 12.45
N ASP A 1054 -21.58 6.13 11.21
CA ASP A 1054 -21.99 7.47 10.86
C ASP A 1054 -23.38 7.75 11.47
N PRO A 1055 -23.53 8.80 12.30
CA PRO A 1055 -24.83 9.20 12.81
C PRO A 1055 -25.88 9.36 11.70
N ALA A 1056 -25.45 9.74 10.48
CA ALA A 1056 -26.22 9.85 9.24
C ALA A 1056 -26.97 8.58 8.83
N ALA A 1057 -26.45 7.40 9.18
CA ALA A 1057 -26.95 6.11 8.73
C ALA A 1057 -28.23 5.62 9.47
N GLY A 1058 -28.50 6.18 10.65
CA GLY A 1058 -29.69 5.88 11.47
C GLY A 1058 -29.52 4.70 12.42
N ASP A 1059 -30.47 4.52 13.34
CA ASP A 1059 -30.41 3.54 14.44
C ASP A 1059 -30.27 2.09 13.93
N CYS A 1060 -29.25 1.38 14.41
CA CYS A 1060 -28.97 -0.02 14.04
C CYS A 1060 -30.14 -1.00 14.28
N PHE A 1061 -31.09 -0.65 15.15
CA PHE A 1061 -32.25 -1.48 15.48
C PHE A 1061 -33.55 -1.10 14.73
N GLU A 1062 -33.47 -0.20 13.74
CA GLU A 1062 -34.58 0.12 12.84
C GLU A 1062 -34.12 0.02 11.36
N PRO A 1063 -34.97 -0.44 10.43
CA PRO A 1063 -34.54 -0.63 9.04
C PRO A 1063 -34.39 0.71 8.30
N SER A 1064 -33.27 0.87 7.60
CA SER A 1064 -32.87 2.08 6.86
C SER A 1064 -32.52 1.74 5.40
N PRO A 1065 -32.78 2.65 4.43
CA PRO A 1065 -32.38 2.45 3.03
C PRO A 1065 -30.87 2.60 2.80
N VAL A 1066 -30.11 3.08 3.79
CA VAL A 1066 -28.64 3.26 3.74
C VAL A 1066 -27.98 1.95 4.17
N PRO A 1067 -26.90 1.48 3.50
CA PRO A 1067 -26.23 0.24 3.86
C PRO A 1067 -25.22 0.43 5.01
N SER A 1068 -25.70 0.89 6.16
CA SER A 1068 -24.95 1.06 7.39
C SER A 1068 -25.90 1.53 8.50
N CYS A 1069 -25.42 1.62 9.74
CA CYS A 1069 -26.14 2.21 10.87
C CYS A 1069 -25.20 3.00 11.79
N ASP A 1070 -25.77 3.73 12.74
CA ASP A 1070 -25.12 4.79 13.52
C ASP A 1070 -24.21 4.33 14.67
N ASP A 1071 -24.24 3.05 15.05
CA ASP A 1071 -23.36 2.45 16.03
C ASP A 1071 -22.29 1.64 15.30
N LEU A 1072 -21.05 2.14 15.27
CA LEU A 1072 -19.92 1.57 14.52
C LEU A 1072 -19.69 0.09 14.89
N ASP A 1073 -19.66 -0.21 16.18
CA ASP A 1073 -19.37 -1.56 16.67
C ASP A 1073 -20.51 -2.51 16.32
N CYS A 1074 -21.76 -2.05 16.42
CA CYS A 1074 -22.92 -2.83 16.03
C CYS A 1074 -22.99 -3.03 14.51
N CYS A 1075 -22.73 -1.96 13.76
CA CYS A 1075 -22.76 -1.94 12.32
C CYS A 1075 -21.70 -2.89 11.76
N ASP A 1076 -20.45 -2.73 12.17
CA ASP A 1076 -19.33 -3.59 11.76
C ASP A 1076 -19.56 -5.04 12.18
N ALA A 1077 -20.11 -5.29 13.38
CA ALA A 1077 -20.43 -6.65 13.82
C ALA A 1077 -21.50 -7.32 12.95
N VAL A 1078 -22.48 -6.55 12.46
CA VAL A 1078 -23.50 -7.04 11.52
C VAL A 1078 -22.91 -7.17 10.11
N CYS A 1079 -22.08 -6.23 9.65
CA CYS A 1079 -21.38 -6.26 8.35
C CYS A 1079 -20.40 -7.43 8.20
N ASP A 1080 -19.67 -7.74 9.27
CA ASP A 1080 -18.74 -8.88 9.35
C ASP A 1080 -19.48 -10.21 9.18
N VAL A 1081 -20.77 -10.22 9.51
CA VAL A 1081 -21.63 -11.39 9.39
C VAL A 1081 -22.40 -11.40 8.08
N ASP A 1082 -22.95 -10.26 7.66
CA ASP A 1082 -23.65 -10.07 6.38
C ASP A 1082 -23.27 -8.75 5.72
N GLN A 1083 -22.34 -8.84 4.77
CA GLN A 1083 -21.83 -7.70 4.01
C GLN A 1083 -22.92 -7.01 3.17
N PHE A 1084 -24.05 -7.68 2.88
CA PHE A 1084 -25.17 -7.07 2.16
C PHE A 1084 -25.79 -5.90 2.94
N CYS A 1085 -25.77 -5.96 4.27
CA CYS A 1085 -26.19 -4.85 5.14
C CYS A 1085 -25.36 -3.59 4.90
N CYS A 1086 -24.14 -3.75 4.36
CA CYS A 1086 -23.10 -2.71 4.34
C CYS A 1086 -22.67 -2.30 2.93
N ASP A 1087 -23.11 -3.08 1.93
CA ASP A 1087 -22.92 -2.81 0.51
C ASP A 1087 -24.23 -2.43 -0.20
N VAL A 1088 -25.41 -2.77 0.36
CA VAL A 1088 -26.69 -2.65 -0.36
C VAL A 1088 -27.82 -1.97 0.41
N VAL A 1089 -28.21 -2.43 1.61
CA VAL A 1089 -29.25 -1.76 2.45
C VAL A 1089 -29.31 -2.31 3.89
N TRP A 1090 -29.57 -1.45 4.89
CA TRP A 1090 -29.82 -1.86 6.28
C TRP A 1090 -31.28 -2.30 6.52
N ASP A 1091 -31.67 -3.49 6.04
CA ASP A 1091 -33.06 -3.96 6.11
C ASP A 1091 -33.41 -4.69 7.43
N LEU A 1092 -34.59 -5.32 7.47
CA LEU A 1092 -35.07 -6.02 8.67
C LEU A 1092 -34.20 -7.21 9.08
N ASP A 1093 -33.44 -7.82 8.16
CA ASP A 1093 -32.54 -8.92 8.48
C ASP A 1093 -31.24 -8.38 9.15
N CYS A 1094 -30.79 -7.18 8.73
CA CYS A 1094 -29.69 -6.44 9.39
C CYS A 1094 -30.07 -6.03 10.81
N VAL A 1095 -31.32 -5.57 11.02
CA VAL A 1095 -31.86 -5.28 12.35
C VAL A 1095 -31.94 -6.53 13.23
N GLU A 1096 -32.35 -7.68 12.68
CA GLU A 1096 -32.40 -8.94 13.46
C GLU A 1096 -30.98 -9.44 13.81
N LEU A 1097 -29.98 -9.21 12.96
CA LEU A 1097 -28.57 -9.43 13.27
C LEU A 1097 -28.07 -8.46 14.36
N ALA A 1098 -28.42 -7.19 14.25
CA ALA A 1098 -28.09 -6.15 15.24
C ALA A 1098 -28.66 -6.51 16.62
N GLU A 1099 -29.95 -6.90 16.72
CA GLU A 1099 -30.58 -7.31 17.98
C GLU A 1099 -29.88 -8.49 18.68
N ASN A 1100 -29.17 -9.34 17.92
CA ASN A 1100 -28.50 -10.53 18.44
C ASN A 1100 -27.00 -10.33 18.72
N LEU A 1101 -26.32 -9.53 17.90
CA LEU A 1101 -24.88 -9.30 17.95
C LEU A 1101 -24.53 -8.09 18.81
N CYS A 1102 -25.42 -7.10 18.84
CA CYS A 1102 -25.24 -5.87 19.56
C CYS A 1102 -25.96 -5.94 20.90
N SER A 1103 -25.39 -5.29 21.92
CA SER A 1103 -25.99 -5.28 23.26
C SER A 1103 -27.19 -4.33 23.26
N GLY A 1104 -28.38 -4.82 22.87
CA GLY A 1104 -29.61 -4.01 22.93
C GLY A 1104 -29.89 -3.47 24.35
N PRO A 1105 -30.64 -2.37 24.50
CA PRO A 1105 -30.95 -1.73 25.79
C PRO A 1105 -31.70 -2.60 26.81
#